data_AF-R2QGT7-F1
#
_entry.id   AF-R2QGT7-F1
#
_cell.length_a   1.000
_cell.length_b   1.000
_cell.length_c   1.000
_cell.angle_alpha   90.00
_cell.angle_beta   90.00
_cell.angle_gamma   90.00
#
_symmetry.space_group_name_H-M   'P 1'
#
loop_
_entity.id
_entity.type
_entity.pdbx_description
1 polymer ?
#
loop_
_entity_poly.entity_id
_entity_poly.type
_entity_poly.pdbx_seq_one_letter_code
_entity_poly.pdbx_strand_id
1 'polypeptide(L)'
;MDESKQFPFHLSLMKVSYAPPQISDYFTLFLMLSGSVVVTMGEKEYQLTADDLLVINPRQQFQVKSTEKNLLLLLRISRTPITAHFKENWLPYIECSTAGGTKVAEAEKIQQLRESLVHLMAAYFKQSGESELEIYQLFFTVLTQLVKGFKKEVVPLPQVPTEIADERLNRLLEQIQKEYDQPISLEELAESSGISYYHLSRSFKKQVGVTFTEYLNQIRLMHAAEALVLTSQSVIRVALNNGFSNAKNFHQVFKKHYGVTPANYRKKYSLTHDQEKQPTESADYQEITGAAALQELAKYLVENDIEDENAAIEQRLQLVLPKETRPEYHSSKKIIKIGPAGEGLANGVQRELCILQNELAFDLVQFEGFCEETNFEDDVMLVSEYILNNQWFDFLVKIQLKPMIQLYLPEKYTTTEEVQLWCDKQLKIIRHFLNRYGRDEVNQWYIQWSLPKISGIWNEGSRFGYRYLYRKLKQLVPALKFGLMSLRSLDEKEYQQYQLFIIEQAEQYCLPDFISFHADPYATTLIKDEHAIRFKKYQQAILTRVKSVITTSRNELGAIPPSWQPELFLTDWNTLVGEGNTFSGTFFRSALILESIVELSKEVTGIAYWLNIKVKERQTHMREDSSLSVFLYEELRRPLFFSLRFLDHLKGELVASGDGYLLTKNQGQYQLLLYNSSYLDPLYSVDTFQVQYQTKKVRIHLSELPAGNYLIREYVLDKDHGGIYNDWIRVGGQVELDYELQKYLEQKILPRFELKKERIDSFGYEMEATLTLNACQLYLFQPLY
;
A
#
# COMPACT_ATOMS: atom_id res chain seq x y z
N MET A 1 -1.60 -0.90 18.74
CA MET A 1 -0.47 0.03 18.68
C MET A 1 0.57 -0.51 19.64
N ASP A 2 1.74 -0.85 19.12
CA ASP A 2 2.87 -1.39 19.88
C ASP A 2 3.61 -0.21 20.51
N GLU A 3 3.68 -0.15 21.85
CA GLU A 3 4.21 1.00 22.62
C GLU A 3 5.76 1.10 22.61
N SER A 4 6.44 0.33 21.76
CA SER A 4 7.89 0.11 21.84
C SER A 4 8.78 1.03 20.99
N LYS A 5 8.24 2.00 20.24
CA LYS A 5 9.03 2.99 19.48
C LYS A 5 8.38 4.38 19.47
N GLN A 6 8.63 5.20 20.50
CA GLN A 6 8.23 6.61 20.46
C GLN A 6 9.44 7.51 20.23
N PHE A 7 9.56 8.03 19.01
CA PHE A 7 10.42 9.18 18.73
C PHE A 7 10.06 10.35 19.67
N PRO A 8 11.00 11.26 19.99
CA PRO A 8 10.70 12.43 20.82
C PRO A 8 9.84 13.49 20.10
N PHE A 9 9.32 13.17 18.92
CA PHE A 9 8.46 13.99 18.11
C PHE A 9 7.41 13.14 17.39
N HIS A 10 6.34 13.79 16.92
CA HIS A 10 5.25 13.21 16.13
C HIS A 10 5.09 14.00 14.83
N LEU A 11 4.94 13.29 13.71
CA LEU A 11 4.69 13.84 12.39
C LEU A 11 3.34 13.37 11.88
N SER A 12 2.54 14.29 11.35
CA SER A 12 1.27 13.97 10.70
C SER A 12 0.85 14.97 9.63
N LEU A 13 0.09 14.49 8.65
CA LEU A 13 -0.63 15.34 7.71
C LEU A 13 -2.07 15.50 8.19
N MET A 14 -2.63 16.69 8.05
CA MET A 14 -3.98 16.99 8.51
C MET A 14 -4.78 17.74 7.44
N LYS A 15 -6.04 17.36 7.26
CA LYS A 15 -7.07 18.16 6.60
C LYS A 15 -7.89 18.82 7.70
N VAL A 16 -7.79 20.14 7.86
CA VAL A 16 -8.33 20.85 9.04
C VAL A 16 -9.47 21.77 8.62
N SER A 17 -10.69 21.52 9.11
CA SER A 17 -11.77 22.51 9.06
C SER A 17 -11.70 23.41 10.29
N TYR A 18 -11.56 22.78 11.46
CA TYR A 18 -11.58 23.47 12.73
C TYR A 18 -10.75 22.76 13.81
N ALA A 19 -9.75 23.45 14.34
CA ALA A 19 -9.09 23.08 15.59
C ALA A 19 -9.41 24.16 16.65
N PRO A 20 -10.07 23.81 17.76
CA PRO A 20 -10.47 24.77 18.78
C PRO A 20 -9.26 25.41 19.47
N PRO A 21 -9.45 26.54 20.18
CA PRO A 21 -8.36 27.21 20.89
C PRO A 21 -7.70 26.25 21.87
N GLN A 22 -6.39 26.04 21.71
CA GLN A 22 -5.63 25.06 22.47
C GLN A 22 -4.26 25.60 22.87
N ILE A 23 -3.70 25.02 23.94
CA ILE A 23 -2.37 25.31 24.47
C ILE A 23 -1.67 23.96 24.61
N SER A 24 -0.43 23.86 24.14
CA SER A 24 0.35 22.62 24.18
C SER A 24 1.76 22.85 24.72
N ASP A 25 2.31 21.87 25.44
CA ASP A 25 3.72 21.87 25.85
C ASP A 25 4.67 21.44 24.70
N TYR A 26 4.12 20.99 23.57
CA TYR A 26 4.89 20.64 22.37
C TYR A 26 5.35 21.90 21.64
N PHE A 27 6.58 21.86 21.13
CA PHE A 27 7.00 22.78 20.07
C PHE A 27 6.35 22.31 18.76
N THR A 28 5.62 23.19 18.09
CA THR A 28 4.81 22.83 16.93
C THR A 28 5.29 23.60 15.70
N LEU A 29 5.50 22.88 14.60
CA LEU A 29 5.81 23.45 13.30
C LEU A 29 4.70 23.05 12.32
N PHE A 30 4.15 24.04 11.64
CA PHE A 30 3.21 23.89 10.55
C PHE A 30 3.90 24.20 9.22
N LEU A 31 3.70 23.33 8.23
CA LEU A 31 4.00 23.60 6.82
C LEU A 31 2.72 23.39 6.01
N MET A 32 2.31 24.40 5.26
CA MET A 32 1.15 24.33 4.40
C MET A 32 1.54 23.69 3.05
N LEU A 33 1.05 22.48 2.77
CA LEU A 33 1.40 21.79 1.51
C LEU A 33 0.47 22.21 0.36
N SER A 34 -0.82 22.40 0.63
CA SER A 34 -1.79 22.88 -0.37
C SER A 34 -3.01 23.52 0.28
N GLY A 35 -3.62 24.50 -0.38
CA GLY A 35 -4.78 25.23 0.13
C GLY A 35 -4.40 26.32 1.15
N SER A 36 -5.34 26.67 2.02
CA SER A 36 -5.16 27.76 2.99
C SER A 36 -5.77 27.46 4.36
N VAL A 37 -5.13 27.96 5.42
CA VAL A 37 -5.65 27.93 6.80
C VAL A 37 -5.37 29.24 7.50
N VAL A 38 -6.25 29.61 8.44
CA VAL A 38 -6.04 30.75 9.34
C VAL A 38 -5.62 30.21 10.70
N VAL A 39 -4.45 30.65 11.18
CA VAL A 39 -3.97 30.33 12.52
C VAL A 39 -4.04 31.59 13.38
N THR A 40 -4.87 31.58 14.41
CA THR A 40 -4.99 32.70 15.36
C THR A 40 -4.11 32.42 16.56
N MET A 41 -3.15 33.31 16.86
CA MET A 41 -2.28 33.24 18.05
C MET A 41 -2.37 34.54 18.85
N GLY A 42 -3.09 34.51 19.97
CA GLY A 42 -3.42 35.72 20.74
C GLY A 42 -4.28 36.69 19.91
N GLU A 43 -3.84 37.94 19.75
CA GLU A 43 -4.53 38.97 18.94
C GLU A 43 -4.10 38.96 17.46
N LYS A 44 -3.16 38.09 17.06
CA LYS A 44 -2.65 38.03 15.69
C LYS A 44 -3.24 36.86 14.93
N GLU A 45 -3.63 37.11 13.69
CA GLU A 45 -4.06 36.09 12.73
C GLU A 45 -2.99 35.92 11.65
N TYR A 46 -2.65 34.67 11.37
CA TYR A 46 -1.70 34.28 10.35
C TYR A 46 -2.45 33.51 9.26
N GLN A 47 -2.58 34.11 8.09
CA GLN A 47 -3.07 33.41 6.90
C GLN A 47 -1.91 32.60 6.31
N LEU A 48 -2.01 31.27 6.40
CA LEU A 48 -1.06 30.36 5.76
C LEU A 48 -1.62 29.91 4.42
N THR A 49 -0.83 30.09 3.37
CA THR A 49 -1.06 29.59 2.02
C THR A 49 0.00 28.56 1.66
N ALA A 50 -0.10 27.90 0.50
CA ALA A 50 0.87 26.88 0.09
C ALA A 50 2.33 27.38 0.26
N ASP A 51 3.18 26.48 0.78
CA ASP A 51 4.57 26.70 1.17
C ASP A 51 4.80 27.53 2.44
N ASP A 52 3.76 28.03 3.08
CA ASP A 52 3.95 28.80 4.31
C ASP A 52 4.33 27.93 5.50
N LEU A 53 5.30 28.41 6.27
CA LEU A 53 5.74 27.85 7.54
C LEU A 53 5.28 28.72 8.71
N LEU A 54 4.86 28.08 9.78
CA LEU A 54 4.56 28.73 11.05
C LEU A 54 5.06 27.90 12.23
N VAL A 55 5.88 28.50 13.07
CA VAL A 55 6.29 27.92 14.36
C VAL A 55 5.39 28.44 15.47
N ILE A 56 4.91 27.51 16.29
CA ILE A 56 4.20 27.76 17.53
C ILE A 56 5.05 27.22 18.68
N ASN A 57 5.55 28.13 19.50
CA ASN A 57 6.36 27.79 20.65
C ASN A 57 5.49 27.17 21.76
N PRO A 58 6.09 26.33 22.63
CA PRO A 58 5.40 25.74 23.77
C PRO A 58 4.63 26.77 24.59
N ARG A 59 3.42 26.39 24.99
CA ARG A 59 2.45 27.19 25.75
C ARG A 59 1.96 28.48 25.08
N GLN A 60 2.19 28.65 23.78
CA GLN A 60 1.47 29.65 22.99
C GLN A 60 0.07 29.11 22.68
N GLN A 61 -0.96 29.89 22.99
CA GLN A 61 -2.34 29.56 22.62
C GLN A 61 -2.54 29.80 21.13
N PHE A 62 -3.15 28.83 20.46
CA PHE A 62 -3.48 28.94 19.05
C PHE A 62 -4.82 28.27 18.71
N GLN A 63 -5.44 28.72 17.63
CA GLN A 63 -6.64 28.14 17.02
C GLN A 63 -6.38 28.00 15.51
N VAL A 64 -6.94 26.98 14.86
CA VAL A 64 -6.82 26.81 13.41
C VAL A 64 -8.21 26.72 12.79
N LYS A 65 -8.45 27.46 11.71
CA LYS A 65 -9.71 27.45 10.96
C LYS A 65 -9.45 27.37 9.47
N SER A 66 -10.31 26.68 8.74
CA SER A 66 -10.36 26.76 7.28
C SER A 66 -11.77 26.49 6.77
N THR A 67 -12.10 27.13 5.65
CA THR A 67 -13.34 26.88 4.88
C THR A 67 -13.06 26.20 3.54
N GLU A 68 -11.80 25.93 3.24
CA GLU A 68 -11.33 25.38 1.97
C GLU A 68 -10.67 24.03 2.16
N LYS A 69 -10.54 23.26 1.08
CA LYS A 69 -9.71 22.04 1.10
C LYS A 69 -8.26 22.45 1.34
N ASN A 70 -7.65 21.84 2.35
CA ASN A 70 -6.29 22.13 2.77
C ASN A 70 -5.56 20.85 3.15
N LEU A 71 -4.23 20.91 3.09
CA LEU A 71 -3.35 19.84 3.57
C LEU A 71 -2.19 20.44 4.36
N LEU A 72 -2.25 20.29 5.67
CA LEU A 72 -1.32 20.86 6.62
C LEU A 72 -0.38 19.77 7.15
N LEU A 73 0.93 19.97 7.01
CA LEU A 73 1.94 19.17 7.67
C LEU A 73 2.16 19.69 9.09
N LEU A 74 2.17 18.77 10.06
CA LEU A 74 2.40 19.03 11.47
C LEU A 74 3.60 18.23 11.98
N LEU A 75 4.57 18.93 12.57
CA LEU A 75 5.62 18.36 13.42
C LEU A 75 5.44 18.85 14.86
N ARG A 76 5.26 17.93 15.80
CA ARG A 76 5.21 18.22 17.24
C ARG A 76 6.40 17.61 17.95
N ILE A 77 7.14 18.41 18.72
CA ILE A 77 8.36 17.97 19.40
C ILE A 77 8.16 18.05 20.92
N SER A 78 8.38 16.94 21.61
CA SER A 78 8.30 16.84 23.07
C SER A 78 9.55 17.42 23.73
N ARG A 79 9.38 18.26 24.74
CA ARG A 79 10.51 18.88 25.44
C ARG A 79 11.27 17.91 26.35
N THR A 80 10.53 17.02 27.01
CA THR A 80 11.00 16.22 28.14
C THR A 80 12.12 15.22 27.80
N PRO A 81 12.04 14.43 26.71
CA PRO A 81 13.06 13.43 26.40
C PRO A 81 14.39 14.08 25.98
N ILE A 82 14.31 15.22 25.29
CA ILE A 82 15.47 15.91 24.71
C ILE A 82 16.22 16.70 25.78
N THR A 83 15.52 17.36 26.72
CA THR A 83 16.15 18.11 27.84
C THR A 83 17.11 17.27 28.69
N ALA A 84 16.91 15.96 28.80
CA ALA A 84 17.78 15.10 29.60
C ALA A 84 19.22 14.97 29.04
N HIS A 85 19.42 15.32 27.76
CA HIS A 85 20.68 15.08 27.03
C HIS A 85 21.49 16.36 26.75
N PHE A 86 20.91 17.56 26.98
CA PHE A 86 21.55 18.85 26.67
C PHE A 86 21.74 19.72 27.93
N LYS A 87 22.92 20.35 28.06
CA LYS A 87 23.33 21.12 29.26
C LYS A 87 22.76 22.55 29.33
N GLU A 88 22.27 23.09 28.21
CA GLU A 88 21.70 24.44 28.11
C GLU A 88 20.22 24.36 27.65
N ASN A 89 19.51 25.49 27.66
CA ASN A 89 18.15 25.58 27.10
C ASN A 89 18.17 25.24 25.60
N TRP A 90 17.94 23.97 25.30
CA TRP A 90 18.22 23.37 23.98
C TRP A 90 17.30 23.88 22.87
N LEU A 91 16.11 24.37 23.23
CA LEU A 91 15.18 24.98 22.28
C LEU A 91 14.89 26.44 22.68
N PRO A 92 15.61 27.41 22.10
CA PRO A 92 15.36 28.82 22.36
C PRO A 92 14.02 29.25 21.76
N TYR A 93 13.58 30.47 22.07
CA TYR A 93 12.40 31.03 21.43
C TYR A 93 12.66 31.17 19.91
N ILE A 94 11.83 30.52 19.11
CA ILE A 94 11.93 30.52 17.65
C ILE A 94 10.84 31.43 17.08
N GLU A 95 11.24 32.41 16.27
CA GLU A 95 10.31 33.26 15.52
C GLU A 95 10.44 32.94 14.03
N CYS A 96 9.60 32.01 13.57
CA CYS A 96 9.53 31.61 12.16
C CYS A 96 8.09 31.68 11.70
N SER A 97 7.79 32.62 10.81
CA SER A 97 6.50 32.80 10.15
C SER A 97 6.74 33.36 8.76
N THR A 98 6.20 32.70 7.74
CA THR A 98 6.23 33.19 6.35
C THR A 98 4.89 33.77 5.89
N ALA A 99 3.85 33.69 6.75
CA ALA A 99 2.54 34.27 6.51
C ALA A 99 2.66 35.75 6.11
N GLY A 100 2.13 36.10 4.93
CA GLY A 100 2.21 37.47 4.39
C GLY A 100 3.49 37.80 3.64
N GLY A 101 4.35 36.81 3.38
CA GLY A 101 5.52 36.93 2.52
C GLY A 101 6.84 36.66 3.25
N THR A 102 7.78 36.05 2.53
CA THR A 102 9.12 35.74 3.03
C THR A 102 10.07 36.90 2.74
N LYS A 103 10.87 37.32 3.74
CA LYS A 103 11.95 38.28 3.51
C LYS A 103 13.01 37.64 2.62
N VAL A 104 13.52 38.37 1.62
CA VAL A 104 14.53 37.88 0.67
C VAL A 104 15.76 37.27 1.38
N ALA A 105 16.19 37.86 2.49
CA ALA A 105 17.34 37.37 3.27
C ALA A 105 17.10 36.04 4.03
N GLU A 106 15.84 35.62 4.17
CA GLU A 106 15.44 34.39 4.86
C GLU A 106 14.96 33.30 3.88
N ALA A 107 14.77 33.64 2.60
CA ALA A 107 14.19 32.76 1.57
C ALA A 107 14.97 31.44 1.40
N GLU A 108 16.30 31.51 1.30
CA GLU A 108 17.15 30.30 1.16
C GLU A 108 17.07 29.40 2.40
N LYS A 109 17.05 29.99 3.60
CA LYS A 109 16.96 29.24 4.86
C LYS A 109 15.60 28.56 5.02
N ILE A 110 14.54 29.24 4.62
CA ILE A 110 13.17 28.71 4.62
C ILE A 110 13.05 27.56 3.63
N GLN A 111 13.60 27.72 2.43
CA GLN A 111 13.59 26.66 1.43
C GLN A 111 14.31 25.40 1.93
N GLN A 112 15.53 25.54 2.48
CA GLN A 112 16.27 24.42 3.07
C GLN A 112 15.51 23.74 4.22
N LEU A 113 14.82 24.52 5.06
CA LEU A 113 13.99 24.00 6.15
C LEU A 113 12.78 23.22 5.62
N ARG A 114 12.10 23.70 4.57
CA ARG A 114 11.00 22.98 3.92
C ARG A 114 11.47 21.65 3.37
N GLU A 115 12.51 21.66 2.56
CA GLU A 115 13.09 20.45 1.97
C GLU A 115 13.44 19.45 3.06
N SER A 116 14.17 19.87 4.09
CA SER A 116 14.60 18.98 5.18
C SER A 116 13.42 18.42 5.99
N LEU A 117 12.35 19.21 6.16
CA LEU A 117 11.13 18.79 6.83
C LEU A 117 10.37 17.75 6.00
N VAL A 118 10.29 17.94 4.68
CA VAL A 118 9.62 16.99 3.78
C VAL A 118 10.41 15.67 3.70
N HIS A 119 11.73 15.72 3.60
CA HIS A 119 12.59 14.53 3.66
C HIS A 119 12.42 13.76 4.99
N LEU A 120 12.44 14.48 6.13
CA LEU A 120 12.17 13.89 7.43
C LEU A 120 10.83 13.15 7.43
N MET A 121 9.81 13.75 6.83
CA MET A 121 8.47 13.19 6.81
C MET A 121 8.35 11.96 5.89
N ALA A 122 8.98 12.01 4.71
CA ALA A 122 9.07 10.88 3.81
C ALA A 122 9.75 9.68 4.49
N ALA A 123 10.90 9.90 5.14
CA ALA A 123 11.60 8.87 5.91
C ALA A 123 10.75 8.32 7.08
N TYR A 124 10.03 9.19 7.80
CA TYR A 124 9.17 8.80 8.92
C TYR A 124 8.01 7.90 8.52
N PHE A 125 7.34 8.19 7.40
CA PHE A 125 6.18 7.38 6.96
C PHE A 125 6.55 6.13 6.17
N LYS A 126 7.77 6.01 5.64
CA LYS A 126 8.24 4.85 4.85
C LYS A 126 8.28 3.54 5.66
N GLN A 127 8.44 3.60 6.98
CA GLN A 127 8.45 2.43 7.88
C GLN A 127 9.40 1.28 7.46
N SER A 128 10.52 1.56 6.80
CA SER A 128 11.59 0.57 6.59
C SER A 128 12.34 0.33 7.90
N GLY A 129 12.50 -0.93 8.31
CA GLY A 129 13.07 -1.30 9.62
C GLY A 129 14.50 -0.81 9.91
N GLU A 130 15.24 -0.33 8.90
CA GLU A 130 16.63 0.11 9.00
C GLU A 130 16.82 1.65 9.08
N SER A 131 15.75 2.48 9.01
CA SER A 131 15.85 3.94 8.81
C SER A 131 15.76 4.82 10.07
N GLU A 132 15.82 4.25 11.28
CA GLU A 132 15.66 5.03 12.52
C GLU A 132 16.75 6.10 12.69
N LEU A 133 18.00 5.78 12.34
CA LEU A 133 19.12 6.73 12.38
C LEU A 133 18.98 7.87 11.36
N GLU A 134 18.48 7.55 10.16
CA GLU A 134 18.20 8.54 9.12
C GLU A 134 17.12 9.53 9.59
N ILE A 135 16.04 9.02 10.18
CA ILE A 135 14.98 9.84 10.78
C ILE A 135 15.56 10.77 11.85
N TYR A 136 16.43 10.27 12.74
CA TYR A 136 17.08 11.12 13.72
C TYR A 136 18.02 12.15 13.09
N GLN A 137 18.80 11.79 12.06
CA GLN A 137 19.67 12.72 11.35
C GLN A 137 18.88 13.87 10.72
N LEU A 138 17.81 13.55 9.98
CA LEU A 138 16.93 14.52 9.36
C LEU A 138 16.23 15.39 10.42
N PHE A 139 15.80 14.80 11.52
CA PHE A 139 15.21 15.51 12.65
C PHE A 139 16.18 16.52 13.26
N PHE A 140 17.43 16.13 13.54
CA PHE A 140 18.44 17.05 14.04
C PHE A 140 18.85 18.10 13.02
N THR A 141 18.74 17.81 11.72
CA THR A 141 18.95 18.77 10.63
C THR A 141 17.88 19.87 10.68
N VAL A 142 16.60 19.49 10.72
CA VAL A 142 15.46 20.41 10.87
C VAL A 142 15.61 21.26 12.14
N LEU A 143 15.93 20.64 13.28
CA LEU A 143 16.16 21.36 14.53
C LEU A 143 17.31 22.37 14.42
N THR A 144 18.43 21.97 13.82
CA THR A 144 19.61 22.83 13.65
C THR A 144 19.29 24.02 12.77
N GLN A 145 18.55 23.83 11.68
CA GLN A 145 18.11 24.89 10.79
C GLN A 145 17.16 25.87 11.49
N LEU A 146 16.20 25.36 12.27
CA LEU A 146 15.29 26.18 13.09
C LEU A 146 16.07 27.08 14.05
N VAL A 147 16.99 26.49 14.83
CA VAL A 147 17.77 27.22 15.83
C VAL A 147 18.75 28.22 15.21
N LYS A 148 19.46 27.84 14.15
CA LYS A 148 20.42 28.76 13.49
C LYS A 148 19.74 29.87 12.69
N GLY A 149 18.58 29.57 12.10
CA GLY A 149 17.88 30.48 11.21
C GLY A 149 16.99 31.49 11.93
N PHE A 150 16.32 31.06 13.00
CA PHE A 150 15.13 31.73 13.53
C PHE A 150 15.13 31.90 15.05
N LYS A 151 16.24 31.58 15.73
CA LYS A 151 16.41 31.89 17.16
C LYS A 151 16.34 33.40 17.37
N LYS A 152 15.47 33.83 18.27
CA LYS A 152 15.44 35.21 18.75
C LYS A 152 16.19 35.31 20.08
N GLU A 153 17.14 36.25 20.17
CA GLU A 153 17.73 36.60 21.45
C GLU A 153 16.68 37.35 22.29
N VAL A 154 16.25 36.72 23.38
CA VAL A 154 15.59 37.45 24.46
C VAL A 154 16.71 38.22 25.17
N VAL A 155 16.66 39.56 25.09
CA VAL A 155 17.60 40.57 25.63
C VAL A 155 18.80 39.99 26.40
N PRO A 156 20.04 40.08 25.88
CA PRO A 156 21.21 39.55 26.56
C PRO A 156 21.53 40.35 27.83
N LEU A 157 21.82 39.64 28.93
CA LEU A 157 22.53 40.19 30.09
C LEU A 157 24.01 40.44 29.72
N PRO A 158 24.72 41.37 30.39
CA PRO A 158 26.13 41.65 30.14
C PRO A 158 26.96 40.36 30.28
N GLN A 159 27.69 40.03 29.21
CA GLN A 159 28.55 38.85 29.15
C GLN A 159 29.69 38.98 30.16
N VAL A 160 29.90 37.93 30.97
CA VAL A 160 31.18 37.73 31.68
C VAL A 160 32.25 37.50 30.60
N PRO A 161 33.42 38.14 30.65
CA PRO A 161 34.49 37.89 29.70
C PRO A 161 34.84 36.39 29.69
N THR A 162 34.85 35.78 28.52
CA THR A 162 35.00 34.34 28.29
C THR A 162 36.38 33.78 28.69
N GLU A 163 37.30 34.63 29.17
CA GLU A 163 38.59 34.23 29.72
C GLU A 163 38.90 35.03 30.99
N ILE A 164 38.32 34.61 32.10
CA ILE A 164 38.87 34.95 33.40
C ILE A 164 40.09 34.05 33.64
N ALA A 165 41.29 34.63 33.68
CA ALA A 165 42.56 33.91 33.82
C ALA A 165 42.75 33.13 35.14
N ASP A 166 41.77 33.17 36.05
CA ASP A 166 41.81 32.55 37.37
C ASP A 166 40.84 31.36 37.42
N GLU A 167 41.35 30.13 37.24
CA GLU A 167 40.57 28.88 37.33
C GLU A 167 39.78 28.77 38.64
N ARG A 168 40.26 29.38 39.72
CA ARG A 168 39.57 29.34 41.02
C ARG A 168 38.32 30.20 41.00
N LEU A 169 38.33 31.33 40.29
CA LEU A 169 37.14 32.15 40.13
C LEU A 169 36.11 31.48 39.23
N ASN A 170 36.54 30.77 38.18
CA ASN A 170 35.61 30.02 37.31
C ASN A 170 34.88 28.91 38.07
N ARG A 171 35.58 28.11 38.88
CA ARG A 171 34.93 27.09 39.74
C ARG A 171 33.95 27.71 40.73
N LEU A 172 34.28 28.88 41.27
CA LEU A 172 33.42 29.62 42.17
C LEU A 172 32.16 30.15 41.45
N LEU A 173 32.28 30.62 40.21
CA LEU A 173 31.14 31.02 39.38
C LEU A 173 30.25 29.83 39.00
N GLU A 174 30.83 28.68 38.66
CA GLU A 174 30.09 27.42 38.43
C GLU A 174 29.33 26.96 39.68
N GLN A 175 29.97 27.04 40.85
CA GLN A 175 29.31 26.70 42.12
C GLN A 175 28.14 27.64 42.41
N ILE A 176 28.30 28.96 42.18
CA ILE A 176 27.22 29.93 42.32
C ILE A 176 26.05 29.60 41.39
N GLN A 177 26.31 29.20 40.14
CA GLN A 177 25.25 28.84 39.19
C GLN A 177 24.51 27.56 39.59
N LYS A 178 25.20 26.60 40.22
CA LYS A 178 24.59 25.33 40.63
C LYS A 178 23.77 25.44 41.92
N GLU A 179 24.18 26.31 42.83
CA GLU A 179 23.65 26.40 44.21
C GLU A 179 22.93 27.74 44.46
N TYR A 180 22.58 28.49 43.41
CA TYR A 180 22.05 29.86 43.52
C TYR A 180 20.81 30.00 44.42
N ASP A 181 20.01 28.94 44.56
CA ASP A 181 18.79 28.90 45.35
C ASP A 181 19.04 28.68 46.86
N GLN A 182 20.28 28.38 47.25
CA GLN A 182 20.72 28.18 48.64
C GLN A 182 21.28 29.48 49.25
N PRO A 183 21.33 29.62 50.59
CA PRO A 183 21.96 30.75 51.26
C PRO A 183 23.49 30.69 51.12
N ILE A 184 24.02 31.22 50.01
CA ILE A 184 25.47 31.32 49.77
C ILE A 184 25.99 32.68 50.26
N SER A 185 27.03 32.67 51.09
CA SER A 185 27.81 33.85 51.46
C SER A 185 29.19 33.86 50.80
N LEU A 186 29.75 35.06 50.64
CA LEU A 186 31.10 35.21 50.08
C LEU A 186 32.16 34.68 51.07
N GLU A 187 31.85 34.74 52.36
CA GLU A 187 32.64 34.19 53.46
C GLU A 187 32.77 32.66 53.36
N GLU A 188 31.67 31.93 53.13
CA GLU A 188 31.68 30.46 52.93
C GLU A 188 32.43 30.07 51.66
N LEU A 189 32.27 30.84 50.59
CA LEU A 189 33.01 30.61 49.34
C LEU A 189 34.50 30.89 49.49
N ALA A 190 34.86 31.89 50.30
CA ALA A 190 36.25 32.20 50.63
C ALA A 190 36.90 31.08 51.45
N GLU A 191 36.18 30.55 52.45
CA GLU A 191 36.64 29.47 53.31
C GLU A 191 36.80 28.15 52.55
N SER A 192 35.80 27.75 51.76
CA SER A 192 35.84 26.54 50.92
C SER A 192 36.90 26.60 49.81
N SER A 193 37.28 27.80 49.37
CA SER A 193 38.32 28.01 48.34
C SER A 193 39.71 28.32 48.91
N GLY A 194 39.86 28.41 50.24
CA GLY A 194 41.13 28.73 50.91
C GLY A 194 41.66 30.15 50.65
N ILE A 195 40.78 31.11 50.36
CA ILE A 195 41.13 32.50 50.02
C ILE A 195 40.62 33.42 51.14
N SER A 196 41.36 34.49 51.45
CA SER A 196 40.82 35.49 52.39
C SER A 196 39.65 36.24 51.77
N TYR A 197 38.59 36.47 52.54
CA TYR A 197 37.41 37.25 52.12
C TYR A 197 37.76 38.54 51.37
N TYR A 198 38.71 39.32 51.90
CA TYR A 198 39.13 40.59 51.33
C TYR A 198 39.84 40.47 49.98
N HIS A 199 40.52 39.35 49.74
CA HIS A 199 41.14 39.06 48.45
C HIS A 199 40.09 38.60 47.43
N LEU A 200 39.18 37.70 47.85
CA LEU A 200 38.11 37.21 46.99
C LEU A 200 37.14 38.34 46.57
N SER A 201 36.68 39.17 47.51
CA SER A 201 35.79 40.31 47.23
C SER A 201 36.38 41.30 46.23
N ARG A 202 37.69 41.62 46.38
CA ARG A 202 38.40 42.51 45.44
C ARG A 202 38.62 41.85 44.08
N SER A 203 39.03 40.58 44.05
CA SER A 203 39.26 39.85 42.81
C SER A 203 37.96 39.66 42.02
N PHE A 204 36.89 39.24 42.69
CA PHE A 204 35.56 39.05 42.11
C PHE A 204 35.06 40.35 41.47
N LYS A 205 35.08 41.47 42.20
CA LYS A 205 34.62 42.76 41.64
C LYS A 205 35.49 43.24 40.48
N LYS A 206 36.80 43.00 40.54
CA LYS A 206 37.74 43.38 39.47
C LYS A 206 37.55 42.56 38.19
N GLN A 207 37.26 41.28 38.31
CA GLN A 207 37.17 40.34 37.18
C GLN A 207 35.74 40.20 36.63
N VAL A 208 34.73 40.16 37.49
CA VAL A 208 33.30 40.02 37.13
C VAL A 208 32.64 41.38 36.88
N GLY A 209 33.23 42.48 37.36
CA GLY A 209 32.75 43.85 37.16
C GLY A 209 31.63 44.29 38.11
N VAL A 210 31.01 43.34 38.83
CA VAL A 210 29.96 43.58 39.84
C VAL A 210 30.35 42.93 41.17
N THR A 211 29.70 43.34 42.26
CA THR A 211 29.90 42.68 43.55
C THR A 211 29.29 41.27 43.53
N PHE A 212 29.80 40.38 44.39
CA PHE A 212 29.24 39.02 44.55
C PHE A 212 27.73 39.02 44.79
N THR A 213 27.25 39.89 45.70
CA THR A 213 25.83 40.00 46.02
C THR A 213 25.00 40.46 44.82
N GLU A 214 25.53 41.34 43.98
CA GLU A 214 24.86 41.78 42.75
C GLU A 214 24.79 40.64 41.72
N TYR A 215 25.89 39.90 41.55
CA TYR A 215 25.96 38.76 40.64
C TYR A 215 25.02 37.61 41.05
N LEU A 216 25.05 37.21 42.33
CA LEU A 216 24.16 36.19 42.88
C LEU A 216 22.69 36.60 42.72
N ASN A 217 22.36 37.86 43.01
CA ASN A 217 21.00 38.36 42.81
C ASN A 217 20.59 38.36 41.34
N GLN A 218 21.49 38.62 40.39
CA GLN A 218 21.17 38.56 38.96
C GLN A 218 20.78 37.14 38.52
N ILE A 219 21.53 36.12 38.94
CA ILE A 219 21.22 34.71 38.65
C ILE A 219 19.87 34.33 39.28
N ARG A 220 19.67 34.67 40.56
CA ARG A 220 18.39 34.43 41.25
C ARG A 220 17.22 35.14 40.58
N LEU A 221 17.42 36.38 40.13
CA LEU A 221 16.41 37.16 39.41
C LEU A 221 16.05 36.55 38.07
N MET A 222 17.01 35.97 37.34
CA MET A 222 16.78 35.30 36.07
C MET A 222 15.82 34.11 36.22
N HIS A 223 16.16 33.17 37.12
CA HIS A 223 15.30 32.01 37.40
C HIS A 223 13.96 32.42 38.01
N ALA A 224 13.93 33.47 38.84
CA ALA A 224 12.69 34.01 39.37
C ALA A 224 11.81 34.66 38.28
N ALA A 225 12.38 35.39 37.32
CA ALA A 225 11.63 35.99 36.21
C ALA A 225 11.02 34.92 35.31
N GLU A 226 11.75 33.83 35.07
CA GLU A 226 11.26 32.66 34.36
C GLU A 226 10.12 31.97 35.15
N ALA A 227 10.31 31.70 36.45
CA ALA A 227 9.27 31.11 37.29
C ALA A 227 8.03 32.00 37.45
N LEU A 228 8.18 33.34 37.40
CA LEU A 228 7.07 34.29 37.42
C LEU A 228 6.19 34.20 36.16
N VAL A 229 6.77 33.81 35.02
CA VAL A 229 6.12 33.67 33.71
C VAL A 229 5.55 32.27 33.50
N LEU A 230 6.33 31.24 33.89
CA LEU A 230 6.05 29.83 33.60
C LEU A 230 5.16 29.12 34.62
N THR A 231 4.93 29.73 35.80
CA THR A 231 4.18 29.09 36.90
C THR A 231 3.12 30.01 37.51
N SER A 232 2.09 29.42 38.10
CA SER A 232 1.05 30.12 38.87
C SER A 232 1.41 30.31 40.36
N GLN A 233 2.62 29.93 40.79
CA GLN A 233 3.06 30.04 42.18
C GLN A 233 2.98 31.49 42.67
N SER A 234 2.68 31.76 43.94
CA SER A 234 2.64 33.15 44.42
C SER A 234 4.01 33.83 44.27
N VAL A 235 4.03 35.15 44.06
CA VAL A 235 5.28 35.94 43.97
C VAL A 235 6.20 35.69 45.18
N ILE A 236 5.60 35.46 46.35
CA ILE A 236 6.32 35.11 47.58
C ILE A 236 7.00 33.75 47.46
N ARG A 237 6.28 32.73 46.95
CA ARG A 237 6.83 31.38 46.75
C ARG A 237 7.97 31.39 45.71
N VAL A 238 7.79 32.14 44.63
CA VAL A 238 8.83 32.32 43.59
C VAL A 238 10.08 32.97 44.17
N ALA A 239 9.95 33.97 45.04
CA ALA A 239 11.09 34.58 45.71
C ALA A 239 11.85 33.58 46.58
N LEU A 240 11.14 32.81 47.41
CA LEU A 240 11.74 31.84 48.34
C LEU A 240 12.42 30.67 47.59
N ASN A 241 11.78 30.15 46.55
CA ASN A 241 12.32 29.04 45.75
C ASN A 241 13.54 29.43 44.90
N ASN A 242 13.84 30.72 44.78
CA ASN A 242 14.99 31.24 44.04
C ASN A 242 16.00 31.93 44.98
N GLY A 243 16.07 31.50 46.25
CA GLY A 243 17.13 31.90 47.19
C GLY A 243 17.00 33.29 47.82
N PHE A 244 15.88 34.01 47.64
CA PHE A 244 15.67 35.28 48.35
C PHE A 244 15.16 35.05 49.77
N SER A 245 15.81 35.68 50.75
CA SER A 245 15.47 35.53 52.18
C SER A 245 14.07 36.05 52.54
N ASN A 246 13.52 37.00 51.77
CA ASN A 246 12.13 37.43 51.91
C ASN A 246 11.64 38.16 50.65
N ALA A 247 10.32 38.20 50.50
CA ALA A 247 9.65 38.83 49.36
C ALA A 247 9.89 40.35 49.25
N LYS A 248 10.18 41.04 50.36
CA LYS A 248 10.43 42.50 50.35
C LYS A 248 11.75 42.83 49.65
N ASN A 249 12.81 42.08 49.95
CA ASN A 249 14.11 42.20 49.30
C ASN A 249 14.02 41.84 47.81
N PHE A 250 13.38 40.70 47.50
CA PHE A 250 13.11 40.30 46.12
C PHE A 250 12.39 41.40 45.33
N HIS A 251 11.33 41.98 45.89
CA HIS A 251 10.55 43.01 45.21
C HIS A 251 11.40 44.24 44.87
N GLN A 252 12.23 44.70 45.81
CA GLN A 252 13.11 45.86 45.60
C GLN A 252 14.16 45.58 44.52
N VAL A 253 14.84 44.43 44.60
CA VAL A 253 15.92 44.05 43.67
C VAL A 253 15.35 43.75 42.27
N PHE A 254 14.20 43.08 42.20
CA PHE A 254 13.50 42.80 40.95
C PHE A 254 13.02 44.08 40.26
N LYS A 255 12.41 45.01 41.00
CA LYS A 255 11.96 46.30 40.44
C LYS A 255 13.14 47.15 39.97
N LYS A 256 14.25 47.14 40.70
CA LYS A 256 15.48 47.83 40.32
C LYS A 256 16.07 47.27 39.02
N HIS A 257 16.01 45.95 38.83
CA HIS A 257 16.59 45.26 37.67
C HIS A 257 15.70 45.31 36.42
N TYR A 258 14.41 45.00 36.56
CA TYR A 258 13.46 44.88 35.42
C TYR A 258 12.60 46.14 35.21
N GLY A 259 12.76 47.18 36.04
CA GLY A 259 11.99 48.43 35.97
C GLY A 259 10.51 48.32 36.38
N VAL A 260 10.01 47.10 36.61
CA VAL A 260 8.62 46.82 37.00
C VAL A 260 8.55 45.88 38.21
N THR A 261 7.45 45.90 38.95
CA THR A 261 7.26 44.98 40.10
C THR A 261 7.12 43.54 39.61
N PRO A 262 7.51 42.52 40.40
CA PRO A 262 7.30 41.11 40.04
C PRO A 262 5.85 40.77 39.65
N ALA A 263 4.87 41.38 40.33
CA ALA A 263 3.45 41.20 40.04
C ALA A 263 3.05 41.84 38.70
N ASN A 264 3.59 43.02 38.37
CA ASN A 264 3.36 43.65 37.08
C ASN A 264 4.15 42.98 35.95
N TYR A 265 5.34 42.46 36.24
CA TYR A 265 6.14 41.65 35.32
C TYR A 265 5.39 40.36 34.97
N ARG A 266 4.84 39.67 35.97
CA ARG A 266 3.88 38.59 35.78
C ARG A 266 2.69 39.08 34.96
N LYS A 267 1.93 40.09 35.39
CA LYS A 267 0.76 40.55 34.62
C LYS A 267 1.06 40.89 33.15
N LYS A 268 2.26 41.40 32.86
CA LYS A 268 2.71 41.75 31.51
C LYS A 268 3.19 40.55 30.67
N TYR A 269 3.69 39.48 31.31
CA TYR A 269 4.36 38.36 30.64
C TYR A 269 3.84 36.96 31.07
N SER A 270 2.81 36.88 31.92
CA SER A 270 2.27 35.66 32.52
C SER A 270 1.26 34.99 31.63
N LEU A 271 1.43 33.68 31.49
CA LEU A 271 0.60 32.80 30.69
C LEU A 271 -0.61 32.23 31.47
N THR A 272 -0.92 32.80 32.63
CA THR A 272 -2.03 32.35 33.50
C THR A 272 -2.86 33.53 33.96
N HIS A 273 -3.95 33.85 33.24
CA HIS A 273 -5.24 34.38 33.73
C HIS A 273 -6.16 34.56 32.50
N ASP A 274 -6.91 33.50 32.19
CA ASP A 274 -8.32 33.51 31.74
C ASP A 274 -8.69 32.07 31.38
N GLN A 275 -8.88 31.25 32.42
CA GLN A 275 -9.62 29.99 32.31
C GLN A 275 -10.93 30.15 33.07
N GLU A 276 -11.90 30.79 32.44
CA GLU A 276 -13.31 30.57 32.77
C GLU A 276 -14.10 30.26 31.49
N LYS A 277 -14.51 28.99 31.41
CA LYS A 277 -15.73 28.45 30.78
C LYS A 277 -16.14 29.07 29.44
N GLN A 278 -15.77 28.41 28.34
CA GLN A 278 -16.56 28.42 27.11
C GLN A 278 -16.71 27.01 26.52
N PRO A 279 -17.79 26.76 25.75
CA PRO A 279 -18.31 25.43 25.46
C PRO A 279 -17.37 24.64 24.56
N THR A 280 -17.27 23.33 24.79
CA THR A 280 -16.57 22.38 23.92
C THR A 280 -17.23 22.32 22.55
N GLU A 281 -16.78 23.15 21.61
CA GLU A 281 -16.89 22.86 20.19
C GLU A 281 -15.98 21.66 19.87
N SER A 282 -16.54 20.64 19.24
CA SER A 282 -15.79 19.46 18.80
C SER A 282 -14.81 19.84 17.69
N ALA A 283 -13.56 19.38 17.78
CA ALA A 283 -12.59 19.56 16.71
C ALA A 283 -13.03 18.80 15.44
N ASP A 284 -12.82 19.41 14.27
CA ASP A 284 -13.12 18.84 12.96
C ASP A 284 -11.85 18.88 12.09
N TYR A 285 -11.09 17.79 12.15
CA TYR A 285 -9.92 17.56 11.31
C TYR A 285 -9.70 16.06 11.08
N GLN A 286 -9.07 15.72 9.95
CA GLN A 286 -8.70 14.35 9.59
C GLN A 286 -7.17 14.22 9.55
N GLU A 287 -6.61 13.28 10.32
CA GLU A 287 -5.19 12.95 10.30
C GLU A 287 -4.90 11.84 9.26
N ILE A 288 -3.86 12.03 8.45
CA ILE A 288 -3.41 11.11 7.40
C ILE A 288 -2.01 10.61 7.76
N THR A 289 -1.80 9.29 7.72
CA THR A 289 -0.55 8.64 8.11
C THR A 289 -0.18 7.47 7.18
N GLY A 290 1.05 6.97 7.28
CA GLY A 290 1.54 5.81 6.54
C GLY A 290 1.55 6.03 5.03
N ALA A 291 1.14 5.02 4.26
CA ALA A 291 1.14 5.07 2.80
C ALA A 291 0.28 6.22 2.24
N ALA A 292 -0.87 6.52 2.87
CA ALA A 292 -1.72 7.63 2.43
C ALA A 292 -1.06 9.00 2.65
N ALA A 293 -0.20 9.14 3.67
CA ALA A 293 0.54 10.37 3.89
C ALA A 293 1.70 10.52 2.89
N LEU A 294 2.41 9.42 2.59
CA LEU A 294 3.41 9.41 1.51
C LEU A 294 2.82 9.81 0.16
N GLN A 295 1.58 9.42 -0.12
CA GLN A 295 0.88 9.80 -1.37
C GLN A 295 0.68 11.31 -1.48
N GLU A 296 0.22 11.96 -0.42
CA GLU A 296 -0.01 13.41 -0.45
C GLU A 296 1.32 14.19 -0.41
N LEU A 297 2.36 13.66 0.24
CA LEU A 297 3.72 14.23 0.23
C LEU A 297 4.40 14.12 -1.14
N ALA A 298 4.22 13.01 -1.84
CA ALA A 298 4.81 12.81 -3.16
C ALA A 298 4.34 13.88 -4.15
N LYS A 299 3.05 14.27 -4.11
CA LYS A 299 2.52 15.37 -4.94
C LYS A 299 3.26 16.68 -4.69
N TYR A 300 3.45 17.02 -3.41
CA TYR A 300 4.15 18.23 -3.02
C TYR A 300 5.62 18.24 -3.49
N LEU A 301 6.31 17.10 -3.37
CA LEU A 301 7.71 16.95 -3.82
C LEU A 301 7.84 17.17 -5.34
N VAL A 302 6.89 16.64 -6.13
CA VAL A 302 6.86 16.83 -7.59
C VAL A 302 6.61 18.28 -7.97
N GLU A 303 5.60 18.90 -7.37
CA GLU A 303 5.23 20.29 -7.68
C GLU A 303 6.39 21.27 -7.38
N ASN A 304 7.29 20.88 -6.48
CA ASN A 304 8.41 21.70 -6.02
C ASN A 304 9.80 21.23 -6.50
N ASP A 305 9.88 20.21 -7.36
CA ASP A 305 11.14 19.66 -7.92
C ASP A 305 12.19 19.28 -6.84
N ILE A 306 11.73 18.66 -5.75
CA ILE A 306 12.58 18.25 -4.62
C ILE A 306 13.00 16.78 -4.83
N GLU A 307 14.29 16.52 -5.05
CA GLU A 307 14.83 15.15 -5.20
C GLU A 307 14.93 14.41 -3.86
N ASP A 308 14.56 13.13 -3.82
CA ASP A 308 14.81 12.23 -2.69
C ASP A 308 15.67 11.02 -3.13
N GLU A 309 16.96 11.07 -2.80
CA GLU A 309 17.94 10.02 -3.11
C GLU A 309 17.62 8.68 -2.43
N ASN A 310 16.89 8.71 -1.31
CA ASN A 310 16.51 7.54 -0.52
C ASN A 310 15.06 7.09 -0.79
N ALA A 311 14.43 7.56 -1.87
CA ALA A 311 13.05 7.19 -2.18
C ALA A 311 12.85 5.67 -2.35
N ALA A 312 13.80 4.98 -2.99
CA ALA A 312 13.71 3.54 -3.23
C ALA A 312 13.83 2.72 -1.93
N ILE A 313 13.06 1.64 -1.82
CA ILE A 313 13.10 0.69 -0.71
C ILE A 313 14.27 -0.28 -0.96
N GLU A 314 15.25 -0.29 -0.07
CA GLU A 314 16.35 -1.26 -0.12
C GLU A 314 15.95 -2.57 0.57
N GLN A 315 16.24 -3.70 -0.07
CA GLN A 315 15.96 -5.04 0.45
C GLN A 315 17.17 -5.94 0.19
N ARG A 316 17.52 -6.77 1.17
CA ARG A 316 18.53 -7.84 1.00
C ARG A 316 17.86 -9.21 1.07
N LEU A 317 18.13 -10.03 0.07
CA LEU A 317 17.66 -11.42 -0.02
C LEU A 317 18.87 -12.35 0.02
N GLN A 318 18.97 -13.15 1.08
CA GLN A 318 19.90 -14.28 1.14
C GLN A 318 19.12 -15.57 0.86
N LEU A 319 19.37 -16.17 -0.30
CA LEU A 319 18.71 -17.40 -0.72
C LEU A 319 19.73 -18.54 -0.68
N VAL A 320 19.59 -19.41 0.32
CA VAL A 320 20.42 -20.61 0.45
C VAL A 320 19.74 -21.75 -0.29
N LEU A 321 20.40 -22.27 -1.34
CA LEU A 321 19.85 -23.38 -2.10
C LEU A 321 19.94 -24.68 -1.27
N PRO A 322 18.80 -25.38 -1.06
CA PRO A 322 18.77 -26.60 -0.27
C PRO A 322 19.51 -27.73 -0.99
N LYS A 323 20.17 -28.58 -0.20
CA LYS A 323 20.84 -29.80 -0.69
C LYS A 323 19.85 -30.96 -0.89
N GLU A 324 18.73 -30.91 -0.19
CA GLU A 324 17.65 -31.89 -0.26
C GLU A 324 16.55 -31.43 -1.23
N THR A 325 15.92 -32.40 -1.89
CA THR A 325 14.81 -32.16 -2.81
C THR A 325 13.57 -31.63 -2.07
N ARG A 326 13.01 -30.53 -2.57
CA ARG A 326 11.75 -29.91 -2.13
C ARG A 326 10.56 -30.40 -2.97
N PRO A 327 9.31 -30.14 -2.52
CA PRO A 327 8.11 -30.41 -3.32
C PRO A 327 8.15 -29.69 -4.68
N GLU A 328 7.48 -30.26 -5.67
CA GLU A 328 7.32 -29.60 -6.96
C GLU A 328 6.46 -28.34 -6.84
N TYR A 329 6.82 -27.32 -7.62
CA TYR A 329 5.99 -26.15 -7.84
C TYR A 329 4.70 -26.56 -8.56
N HIS A 330 3.58 -26.29 -7.91
CA HIS A 330 2.26 -26.55 -8.45
C HIS A 330 1.68 -25.29 -9.09
N SER A 331 1.33 -25.38 -10.38
CA SER A 331 0.58 -24.36 -11.11
C SER A 331 -0.86 -24.83 -11.33
N SER A 332 -1.83 -23.94 -11.13
CA SER A 332 -3.22 -24.19 -11.52
C SER A 332 -3.39 -24.26 -13.04
N LYS A 333 -4.42 -24.99 -13.49
CA LYS A 333 -4.85 -25.00 -14.89
C LYS A 333 -5.20 -23.59 -15.36
N LYS A 334 -4.74 -23.21 -16.55
CA LYS A 334 -5.10 -21.94 -17.21
C LYS A 334 -6.36 -22.13 -18.04
N ILE A 335 -7.35 -21.27 -17.80
CA ILE A 335 -8.65 -21.31 -18.49
C ILE A 335 -8.84 -20.01 -19.26
N ILE A 336 -9.15 -20.10 -20.55
CA ILE A 336 -9.45 -18.92 -21.37
C ILE A 336 -10.94 -18.79 -21.64
N LYS A 337 -11.52 -17.61 -21.38
CA LYS A 337 -12.96 -17.35 -21.55
C LYS A 337 -13.24 -16.63 -22.86
N ILE A 338 -14.24 -17.10 -23.59
CA ILE A 338 -14.64 -16.51 -24.89
C ILE A 338 -16.12 -16.14 -25.01
N GLY A 339 -16.89 -16.13 -23.92
CA GLY A 339 -18.32 -15.82 -23.97
C GLY A 339 -19.14 -16.93 -24.64
N PRO A 340 -20.18 -16.62 -25.44
CA PRO A 340 -20.97 -17.63 -26.15
C PRO A 340 -20.16 -18.50 -27.12
N ALA A 341 -20.51 -19.77 -27.28
CA ALA A 341 -19.78 -20.71 -28.16
C ALA A 341 -19.60 -20.18 -29.60
N GLY A 342 -20.59 -19.44 -30.12
CA GLY A 342 -20.54 -18.84 -31.45
C GLY A 342 -19.39 -17.85 -31.66
N GLU A 343 -18.89 -17.19 -30.61
CA GLU A 343 -17.70 -16.32 -30.69
C GLU A 343 -16.45 -17.11 -31.12
N GLY A 344 -16.39 -18.40 -30.81
CA GLY A 344 -15.30 -19.29 -31.21
C GLY A 344 -15.18 -19.52 -32.72
N LEU A 345 -16.22 -19.21 -33.50
CA LEU A 345 -16.19 -19.29 -34.96
C LEU A 345 -15.51 -18.06 -35.60
N ALA A 346 -15.35 -16.97 -34.85
CA ALA A 346 -14.72 -15.77 -35.37
C ALA A 346 -13.23 -16.02 -35.66
N ASN A 347 -12.77 -15.63 -36.85
CA ASN A 347 -11.39 -15.86 -37.28
C ASN A 347 -10.36 -15.22 -36.34
N GLY A 348 -10.64 -14.01 -35.83
CA GLY A 348 -9.79 -13.34 -34.84
C GLY A 348 -9.65 -14.12 -33.54
N VAL A 349 -10.76 -14.63 -32.99
CA VAL A 349 -10.76 -15.47 -31.78
C VAL A 349 -9.94 -16.74 -32.00
N GLN A 350 -10.09 -17.42 -33.14
CA GLN A 350 -9.30 -18.61 -33.45
C GLN A 350 -7.80 -18.32 -33.57
N ARG A 351 -7.41 -17.19 -34.16
CA ARG A 351 -5.99 -16.78 -34.23
C ARG A 351 -5.41 -16.53 -32.84
N GLU A 352 -6.12 -15.76 -32.02
CA GLU A 352 -5.72 -15.48 -30.63
C GLU A 352 -5.58 -16.79 -29.83
N LEU A 353 -6.53 -17.73 -29.95
CA LEU A 353 -6.44 -19.05 -29.31
C LEU A 353 -5.25 -19.89 -29.81
N CYS A 354 -4.92 -19.82 -31.10
CA CYS A 354 -3.71 -20.47 -31.63
C CYS A 354 -2.44 -19.89 -31.00
N ILE A 355 -2.37 -18.56 -30.88
CA ILE A 355 -1.25 -17.88 -30.22
C ILE A 355 -1.14 -18.35 -28.76
N LEU A 356 -2.25 -18.38 -28.02
CA LEU A 356 -2.26 -18.82 -26.63
C LEU A 356 -1.85 -20.28 -26.46
N GLN A 357 -2.30 -21.18 -27.34
CA GLN A 357 -1.86 -22.57 -27.29
C GLN A 357 -0.36 -22.72 -27.56
N ASN A 358 0.15 -22.03 -28.58
CA ASN A 358 1.56 -22.12 -28.96
C ASN A 358 2.50 -21.51 -27.92
N GLU A 359 2.11 -20.39 -27.30
CA GLU A 359 3.02 -19.60 -26.46
C GLU A 359 2.78 -19.75 -24.96
N LEU A 360 1.56 -20.12 -24.55
CA LEU A 360 1.13 -20.18 -23.15
C LEU A 360 0.43 -21.49 -22.78
N ALA A 361 0.25 -22.45 -23.70
CA ALA A 361 -0.30 -23.79 -23.43
C ALA A 361 -1.48 -23.80 -22.44
N PHE A 362 -2.58 -23.13 -22.79
CA PHE A 362 -3.79 -23.12 -21.96
C PHE A 362 -4.43 -24.52 -21.87
N ASP A 363 -4.94 -24.89 -20.71
CA ASP A 363 -5.53 -26.22 -20.48
C ASP A 363 -6.98 -26.30 -20.97
N LEU A 364 -7.77 -25.26 -20.67
CA LEU A 364 -9.21 -25.24 -20.91
C LEU A 364 -9.66 -23.96 -21.62
N VAL A 365 -10.70 -24.06 -22.44
CA VAL A 365 -11.49 -22.92 -22.93
C VAL A 365 -12.88 -22.98 -22.34
N GLN A 366 -13.32 -21.90 -21.70
CA GLN A 366 -14.65 -21.79 -21.13
C GLN A 366 -15.55 -20.92 -22.01
N PHE A 367 -16.73 -21.44 -22.34
CA PHE A 367 -17.74 -20.75 -23.15
C PHE A 367 -19.16 -21.16 -22.79
N GLU A 368 -20.12 -20.34 -23.16
CA GLU A 368 -21.54 -20.57 -22.89
C GLU A 368 -22.20 -21.43 -23.98
N GLY A 369 -22.84 -22.50 -23.55
CA GLY A 369 -23.70 -23.35 -24.38
C GLY A 369 -23.00 -23.94 -25.61
N PHE A 370 -23.80 -24.08 -26.67
CA PHE A 370 -23.40 -24.53 -27.99
C PHE A 370 -23.70 -23.41 -29.01
N CYS A 371 -23.22 -23.53 -30.26
CA CYS A 371 -23.24 -22.40 -31.21
C CYS A 371 -24.64 -21.84 -31.54
N GLU A 372 -25.71 -22.59 -31.33
CA GLU A 372 -27.09 -22.10 -31.45
C GLU A 372 -27.86 -22.35 -30.13
N GLU A 373 -28.69 -21.38 -29.73
CA GLU A 373 -29.59 -21.56 -28.61
C GLU A 373 -30.55 -22.70 -28.93
N THR A 374 -30.37 -23.83 -28.26
CA THR A 374 -31.20 -25.04 -28.34
C THR A 374 -32.72 -24.76 -28.21
N ASN A 375 -33.35 -24.32 -29.28
CA ASN A 375 -34.78 -24.00 -29.39
C ASN A 375 -35.38 -24.83 -30.53
N PHE A 376 -35.20 -26.15 -30.45
CA PHE A 376 -35.79 -27.09 -31.40
C PHE A 376 -37.31 -27.08 -31.27
N GLU A 377 -37.98 -26.53 -32.26
CA GLU A 377 -39.37 -26.84 -32.55
C GLU A 377 -39.46 -27.96 -33.62
N ASP A 378 -38.46 -28.09 -34.51
CA ASP A 378 -38.42 -29.10 -35.58
C ASP A 378 -37.07 -29.82 -35.72
N ASP A 379 -37.09 -31.14 -35.96
CA ASP A 379 -35.89 -31.99 -36.19
C ASP A 379 -35.06 -31.57 -37.43
N VAL A 380 -35.61 -30.74 -38.32
CA VAL A 380 -34.93 -30.27 -39.55
C VAL A 380 -33.75 -29.34 -39.25
N MET A 381 -33.79 -28.58 -38.15
CA MET A 381 -32.72 -27.66 -37.74
C MET A 381 -31.54 -28.36 -37.05
N LEU A 382 -31.63 -29.67 -36.72
CA LEU A 382 -30.52 -30.40 -36.08
C LEU A 382 -29.27 -30.50 -36.97
N VAL A 383 -29.43 -30.55 -38.30
CA VAL A 383 -28.30 -30.73 -39.22
C VAL A 383 -27.44 -29.45 -39.29
N SER A 384 -28.06 -28.27 -39.31
CA SER A 384 -27.32 -26.99 -39.28
C SER A 384 -26.58 -26.77 -37.97
N GLU A 385 -27.19 -27.16 -36.84
CA GLU A 385 -26.56 -27.07 -35.52
C GLU A 385 -25.29 -27.92 -35.42
N TYR A 386 -25.28 -29.12 -36.02
CA TYR A 386 -24.08 -29.94 -36.05
C TYR A 386 -22.95 -29.29 -36.85
N ILE A 387 -23.24 -28.52 -37.90
CA ILE A 387 -22.20 -27.94 -38.75
C ILE A 387 -21.37 -26.91 -37.95
N LEU A 388 -22.03 -25.94 -37.32
CA LEU A 388 -21.33 -24.88 -36.57
C LEU A 388 -20.61 -25.44 -35.35
N ASN A 389 -21.27 -26.34 -34.61
CA ASN A 389 -20.63 -27.02 -33.49
C ASN A 389 -19.47 -27.93 -33.94
N ASN A 390 -19.57 -28.61 -35.07
CA ASN A 390 -18.43 -29.36 -35.61
C ASN A 390 -17.27 -28.43 -35.95
N GLN A 391 -17.51 -27.31 -36.64
CA GLN A 391 -16.46 -26.36 -36.98
C GLN A 391 -15.73 -25.83 -35.74
N TRP A 392 -16.49 -25.46 -34.70
CA TRP A 392 -15.91 -24.97 -33.45
C TRP A 392 -15.12 -26.05 -32.71
N PHE A 393 -15.70 -27.24 -32.51
CA PHE A 393 -15.06 -28.29 -31.72
C PHE A 393 -13.94 -29.02 -32.50
N ASP A 394 -14.02 -29.12 -33.83
CA ASP A 394 -12.91 -29.60 -34.67
C ASP A 394 -11.69 -28.70 -34.50
N PHE A 395 -11.91 -27.38 -34.45
CA PHE A 395 -10.86 -26.41 -34.17
C PHE A 395 -10.24 -26.63 -32.78
N LEU A 396 -11.06 -26.78 -31.74
CA LEU A 396 -10.59 -27.04 -30.38
C LEU A 396 -9.75 -28.32 -30.26
N VAL A 397 -10.23 -29.43 -30.84
CA VAL A 397 -9.50 -30.71 -30.86
C VAL A 397 -8.19 -30.56 -31.64
N LYS A 398 -8.20 -29.84 -32.77
CA LYS A 398 -6.99 -29.59 -33.58
C LYS A 398 -5.91 -28.84 -32.80
N ILE A 399 -6.28 -27.84 -32.02
CA ILE A 399 -5.33 -27.06 -31.20
C ILE A 399 -5.11 -27.66 -29.80
N GLN A 400 -5.71 -28.82 -29.51
CA GLN A 400 -5.62 -29.56 -28.24
C GLN A 400 -6.15 -28.79 -27.01
N LEU A 401 -7.09 -27.86 -27.21
CA LEU A 401 -7.68 -27.05 -26.15
C LEU A 401 -9.01 -27.65 -25.68
N LYS A 402 -9.11 -28.04 -24.41
CA LYS A 402 -10.27 -28.80 -23.91
C LYS A 402 -11.42 -27.87 -23.52
N PRO A 403 -12.68 -28.20 -23.88
CA PRO A 403 -13.82 -27.34 -23.59
C PRO A 403 -14.31 -27.49 -22.14
N MET A 404 -14.67 -26.36 -21.55
CA MET A 404 -15.45 -26.20 -20.32
C MET A 404 -16.76 -25.49 -20.66
N ILE A 405 -17.81 -26.27 -20.88
CA ILE A 405 -19.09 -25.82 -21.44
C ILE A 405 -20.02 -25.36 -20.32
N GLN A 406 -20.43 -24.10 -20.34
CA GLN A 406 -21.36 -23.54 -19.35
C GLN A 406 -22.79 -23.66 -19.84
N LEU A 407 -23.61 -24.42 -19.11
CA LEU A 407 -25.02 -24.60 -19.41
C LEU A 407 -25.86 -23.72 -18.48
N TYR A 408 -26.68 -22.86 -19.08
CA TYR A 408 -27.65 -22.01 -18.41
C TYR A 408 -29.04 -22.51 -18.80
N LEU A 409 -29.83 -22.97 -17.84
CA LEU A 409 -31.23 -23.33 -18.10
C LEU A 409 -32.02 -22.04 -18.40
N PRO A 410 -32.63 -21.89 -19.59
CA PRO A 410 -33.44 -20.72 -19.89
C PRO A 410 -34.67 -20.64 -18.99
N GLU A 411 -34.94 -19.46 -18.43
CA GLU A 411 -36.02 -19.26 -17.44
C GLU A 411 -37.43 -19.45 -18.02
N LYS A 412 -37.56 -19.42 -19.36
CA LYS A 412 -38.81 -19.74 -20.06
C LYS A 412 -39.29 -21.19 -19.84
N TYR A 413 -38.37 -22.11 -19.51
CA TYR A 413 -38.71 -23.50 -19.23
C TYR A 413 -39.09 -23.64 -17.76
N THR A 414 -40.38 -23.76 -17.50
CA THR A 414 -40.94 -23.72 -16.14
C THR A 414 -41.44 -25.08 -15.68
N THR A 415 -41.85 -25.93 -16.62
CA THR A 415 -42.36 -27.27 -16.32
C THR A 415 -41.26 -28.34 -16.38
N THR A 416 -41.44 -29.43 -15.64
CA THR A 416 -40.52 -30.58 -15.64
C THR A 416 -40.30 -31.15 -17.04
N GLU A 417 -41.36 -31.21 -17.86
CA GLU A 417 -41.31 -31.73 -19.24
C GLU A 417 -40.47 -30.83 -20.15
N GLU A 418 -40.66 -29.51 -20.07
CA GLU A 418 -39.86 -28.52 -20.80
C GLU A 418 -38.38 -28.58 -20.43
N VAL A 419 -38.08 -28.64 -19.13
CA VAL A 419 -36.71 -28.73 -18.62
C VAL A 419 -36.05 -30.05 -19.06
N GLN A 420 -36.80 -31.16 -18.99
CA GLN A 420 -36.32 -32.46 -19.47
C GLN A 420 -36.01 -32.41 -20.97
N LEU A 421 -36.94 -31.87 -21.77
CA LEU A 421 -36.76 -31.72 -23.21
C LEU A 421 -35.49 -30.91 -23.52
N TRP A 422 -35.27 -29.80 -22.80
CA TRP A 422 -34.06 -28.99 -22.96
C TRP A 422 -32.78 -29.76 -22.57
N CYS A 423 -32.80 -30.56 -21.50
CA CYS A 423 -31.65 -31.39 -21.12
C CYS A 423 -31.36 -32.49 -22.17
N ASP A 424 -32.41 -33.15 -22.67
CA ASP A 424 -32.30 -34.20 -23.69
C ASP A 424 -31.69 -33.66 -24.99
N LYS A 425 -31.99 -32.41 -25.32
CA LYS A 425 -31.38 -31.68 -26.43
C LYS A 425 -29.87 -31.49 -26.25
N GLN A 426 -29.40 -31.08 -25.07
CA GLN A 426 -27.95 -31.01 -24.79
C GLN A 426 -27.28 -32.39 -24.89
N LEU A 427 -27.95 -33.43 -24.39
CA LEU A 427 -27.46 -34.80 -24.47
C LEU A 427 -27.35 -35.32 -25.92
N LYS A 428 -28.26 -34.91 -26.82
CA LYS A 428 -28.15 -35.25 -28.26
C LYS A 428 -26.86 -34.68 -28.86
N ILE A 429 -26.50 -33.44 -28.55
CA ILE A 429 -25.25 -32.82 -29.02
C ILE A 429 -24.02 -33.56 -28.47
N ILE A 430 -24.04 -33.91 -27.18
CA ILE A 430 -22.92 -34.64 -26.56
C ILE A 430 -22.78 -36.04 -27.15
N ARG A 431 -23.88 -36.75 -27.45
CA ARG A 431 -23.84 -38.03 -28.17
C ARG A 431 -23.24 -37.89 -29.56
N HIS A 432 -23.58 -36.82 -30.28
CA HIS A 432 -22.98 -36.53 -31.57
C HIS A 432 -21.46 -36.36 -31.45
N PHE A 433 -20.98 -35.63 -30.43
CA PHE A 433 -19.54 -35.49 -30.18
C PHE A 433 -18.85 -36.80 -29.77
N LEU A 434 -19.51 -37.67 -29.00
CA LEU A 434 -18.98 -39.01 -28.73
C LEU A 434 -18.80 -39.84 -30.01
N ASN A 435 -19.75 -39.73 -30.94
CA ASN A 435 -19.66 -40.42 -32.23
C ASN A 435 -18.57 -39.82 -33.13
N ARG A 436 -18.33 -38.50 -33.04
CA ARG A 436 -17.37 -37.78 -33.88
C ARG A 436 -15.93 -37.89 -33.38
N TYR A 437 -15.70 -37.69 -32.08
CA TYR A 437 -14.36 -37.58 -31.49
C TYR A 437 -13.96 -38.79 -30.64
N GLY A 438 -14.91 -39.66 -30.31
CA GLY A 438 -14.68 -40.82 -29.44
C GLY A 438 -14.71 -40.48 -27.95
N ARG A 439 -14.71 -41.53 -27.12
CA ARG A 439 -14.81 -41.40 -25.66
C ARG A 439 -13.56 -40.77 -25.04
N ASP A 440 -12.38 -41.14 -25.53
CA ASP A 440 -11.11 -40.68 -24.93
C ASP A 440 -10.98 -39.16 -24.96
N GLU A 441 -11.47 -38.52 -26.03
CA GLU A 441 -11.50 -37.06 -26.13
C GLU A 441 -12.57 -36.46 -25.20
N VAL A 442 -13.83 -36.91 -25.32
CA VAL A 442 -14.96 -36.33 -24.58
C VAL A 442 -14.87 -36.56 -23.06
N ASN A 443 -14.19 -37.61 -22.62
CA ASN A 443 -13.91 -37.88 -21.20
C ASN A 443 -13.09 -36.76 -20.53
N GLN A 444 -12.33 -35.97 -21.31
CA GLN A 444 -11.49 -34.89 -20.80
C GLN A 444 -12.26 -33.56 -20.68
N TRP A 445 -13.51 -33.51 -21.13
CA TRP A 445 -14.30 -32.29 -21.20
C TRP A 445 -14.99 -31.98 -19.87
N TYR A 446 -15.28 -30.70 -19.67
CA TYR A 446 -15.97 -30.19 -18.48
C TYR A 446 -17.34 -29.62 -18.90
N ILE A 447 -18.38 -29.95 -18.13
CA ILE A 447 -19.71 -29.36 -18.26
C ILE A 447 -20.08 -28.72 -16.93
N GLN A 448 -20.40 -27.42 -16.95
CA GLN A 448 -20.74 -26.64 -15.77
C GLN A 448 -22.23 -26.29 -15.79
N TRP A 449 -22.96 -26.68 -14.75
CA TRP A 449 -24.30 -26.17 -14.50
C TRP A 449 -24.22 -24.79 -13.85
N SER A 450 -24.80 -23.78 -14.51
CA SER A 450 -24.60 -22.37 -14.16
C SER A 450 -25.89 -21.71 -13.69
N LEU A 451 -25.76 -20.78 -12.73
CA LEU A 451 -26.87 -20.01 -12.18
C LEU A 451 -27.67 -19.33 -13.31
N PRO A 452 -29.01 -19.31 -13.26
CA PRO A 452 -29.81 -18.59 -14.24
C PRO A 452 -29.39 -17.11 -14.31
N LYS A 453 -29.24 -16.60 -15.54
CA LYS A 453 -28.66 -15.26 -15.77
C LYS A 453 -29.50 -14.12 -15.20
N ILE A 454 -30.84 -14.25 -15.18
CA ILE A 454 -31.76 -13.16 -14.84
C ILE A 454 -32.10 -13.20 -13.35
N SER A 455 -32.69 -14.30 -12.89
CA SER A 455 -33.13 -14.48 -11.51
C SER A 455 -31.98 -14.70 -10.53
N GLY A 456 -30.88 -15.31 -10.99
CA GLY A 456 -29.77 -15.71 -10.12
C GLY A 456 -30.19 -16.69 -9.01
N ILE A 457 -31.29 -17.43 -9.22
CA ILE A 457 -31.89 -18.31 -8.21
C ILE A 457 -32.09 -19.72 -8.78
N TRP A 458 -31.72 -20.73 -7.99
CA TRP A 458 -32.03 -22.12 -8.32
C TRP A 458 -33.49 -22.45 -8.02
N ASN A 459 -34.39 -22.26 -8.98
CA ASN A 459 -35.78 -22.72 -8.84
C ASN A 459 -35.90 -24.26 -8.90
N GLU A 460 -37.09 -24.79 -8.65
CA GLU A 460 -37.33 -26.25 -8.65
C GLU A 460 -36.97 -26.91 -9.99
N GLY A 461 -37.33 -26.26 -11.10
CA GLY A 461 -36.98 -26.70 -12.45
C GLY A 461 -35.46 -26.79 -12.65
N SER A 462 -34.69 -25.82 -12.18
CA SER A 462 -33.22 -25.82 -12.25
C SER A 462 -32.61 -26.97 -11.46
N ARG A 463 -33.15 -27.26 -10.27
CA ARG A 463 -32.70 -28.38 -9.43
C ARG A 463 -33.03 -29.73 -10.05
N PHE A 464 -34.23 -29.86 -10.61
CA PHE A 464 -34.60 -31.04 -11.38
C PHE A 464 -33.69 -31.22 -12.60
N GLY A 465 -33.48 -30.17 -13.38
CA GLY A 465 -32.63 -30.17 -14.58
C GLY A 465 -31.20 -30.58 -14.27
N TYR A 466 -30.60 -30.04 -13.19
CA TYR A 466 -29.29 -30.46 -12.70
C TYR A 466 -29.22 -31.97 -12.46
N ARG A 467 -30.15 -32.52 -11.65
CA ARG A 467 -30.17 -33.96 -11.33
C ARG A 467 -30.40 -34.83 -12.55
N TYR A 468 -31.32 -34.43 -13.41
CA TYR A 468 -31.66 -35.16 -14.62
C TYR A 468 -30.44 -35.24 -15.54
N LEU A 469 -29.84 -34.08 -15.84
CA LEU A 469 -28.68 -34.01 -16.72
C LEU A 469 -27.47 -34.72 -16.12
N TYR A 470 -27.17 -34.52 -14.83
CA TYR A 470 -26.09 -35.23 -14.13
C TYR A 470 -26.19 -36.74 -14.30
N ARG A 471 -27.36 -37.34 -13.98
CA ARG A 471 -27.55 -38.79 -14.05
C ARG A 471 -27.39 -39.31 -15.48
N LYS A 472 -27.98 -38.62 -16.46
CA LYS A 472 -27.88 -39.00 -17.86
C LYS A 472 -26.46 -38.87 -18.40
N LEU A 473 -25.73 -37.83 -18.02
CA LEU A 473 -24.33 -37.64 -18.40
C LEU A 473 -23.44 -38.69 -17.77
N LYS A 474 -23.57 -38.96 -16.46
CA LYS A 474 -22.79 -40.00 -15.78
C LYS A 474 -23.08 -41.40 -16.31
N GLN A 475 -24.29 -41.66 -16.81
CA GLN A 475 -24.61 -42.90 -17.51
C GLN A 475 -23.97 -42.95 -18.91
N LEU A 476 -23.96 -41.84 -19.64
CA LEU A 476 -23.48 -41.77 -21.03
C LEU A 476 -21.94 -41.72 -21.13
N VAL A 477 -21.30 -40.91 -20.28
CA VAL A 477 -19.86 -40.61 -20.22
C VAL A 477 -19.41 -40.50 -18.75
N PRO A 478 -19.19 -41.63 -18.04
CA PRO A 478 -18.92 -41.61 -16.59
C PRO A 478 -17.73 -40.74 -16.16
N ALA A 479 -16.69 -40.65 -16.99
CA ALA A 479 -15.47 -39.90 -16.70
C ALA A 479 -15.57 -38.39 -16.97
N LEU A 480 -16.59 -37.95 -17.73
CA LEU A 480 -16.81 -36.52 -18.00
C LEU A 480 -17.07 -35.79 -16.68
N LYS A 481 -16.45 -34.61 -16.54
CA LYS A 481 -16.55 -33.79 -15.33
C LYS A 481 -17.80 -32.91 -15.42
N PHE A 482 -18.70 -33.06 -14.47
CA PHE A 482 -19.91 -32.25 -14.33
C PHE A 482 -19.84 -31.43 -13.05
N GLY A 483 -19.92 -30.10 -13.17
CA GLY A 483 -19.71 -29.19 -12.06
C GLY A 483 -20.83 -28.19 -11.86
N LEU A 484 -20.67 -27.38 -10.83
CA LEU A 484 -21.64 -26.38 -10.41
C LEU A 484 -20.96 -25.01 -10.25
N MET A 485 -21.60 -23.96 -10.77
CA MET A 485 -21.27 -22.59 -10.38
C MET A 485 -21.88 -22.28 -9.00
N SER A 486 -21.02 -21.93 -8.04
CA SER A 486 -21.41 -21.68 -6.64
C SER A 486 -21.71 -20.20 -6.37
N LEU A 487 -20.69 -19.42 -5.99
CA LEU A 487 -20.81 -18.03 -5.57
C LEU A 487 -20.24 -17.09 -6.63
N ARG A 488 -20.94 -15.98 -6.88
CA ARG A 488 -20.44 -14.85 -7.68
C ARG A 488 -19.93 -13.71 -6.80
N SER A 489 -20.38 -13.65 -5.54
CA SER A 489 -20.15 -12.54 -4.64
C SER A 489 -20.19 -12.95 -3.16
N LEU A 490 -19.97 -11.99 -2.25
CA LEU A 490 -20.17 -12.15 -0.80
C LEU A 490 -21.64 -11.97 -0.36
N ASP A 491 -22.59 -11.99 -1.28
CA ASP A 491 -24.02 -11.94 -0.93
C ASP A 491 -24.44 -13.14 -0.07
N GLU A 492 -25.17 -12.86 1.01
CA GLU A 492 -25.54 -13.87 2.00
C GLU A 492 -26.65 -14.80 1.46
N LYS A 493 -27.55 -14.30 0.60
CA LYS A 493 -28.60 -15.14 0.00
C LYS A 493 -28.00 -16.10 -1.02
N GLU A 494 -27.01 -15.66 -1.79
CA GLU A 494 -26.24 -16.51 -2.70
C GLU A 494 -25.51 -17.63 -1.93
N TYR A 495 -24.88 -17.28 -0.81
CA TYR A 495 -24.23 -18.25 0.08
C TYR A 495 -25.20 -19.31 0.62
N GLN A 496 -26.35 -18.88 1.16
CA GLN A 496 -27.38 -19.79 1.65
C GLN A 496 -27.93 -20.69 0.53
N GLN A 497 -28.22 -20.14 -0.65
CA GLN A 497 -28.70 -20.94 -1.78
C GLN A 497 -27.70 -22.01 -2.22
N TYR A 498 -26.40 -21.67 -2.28
CA TYR A 498 -25.36 -22.62 -2.60
C TYR A 498 -25.27 -23.73 -1.54
N GLN A 499 -25.33 -23.39 -0.25
CA GLN A 499 -25.35 -24.37 0.83
C GLN A 499 -26.53 -25.33 0.70
N LEU A 500 -27.76 -24.81 0.58
CA LEU A 500 -28.96 -25.64 0.42
C LEU A 500 -28.87 -26.53 -0.83
N PHE A 501 -28.38 -25.99 -1.94
CA PHE A 501 -28.27 -26.75 -3.19
C PHE A 501 -27.36 -27.98 -3.04
N ILE A 502 -26.18 -27.81 -2.43
CA ILE A 502 -25.23 -28.92 -2.20
C ILE A 502 -25.84 -29.99 -1.29
N ILE A 503 -26.54 -29.58 -0.24
CA ILE A 503 -27.22 -30.49 0.69
C ILE A 503 -28.28 -31.33 -0.05
N GLU A 504 -29.15 -30.68 -0.81
CA GLU A 504 -30.19 -31.36 -1.59
C GLU A 504 -29.60 -32.33 -2.64
N GLN A 505 -28.48 -31.97 -3.26
CA GLN A 505 -27.83 -32.86 -4.25
C GLN A 505 -27.09 -34.03 -3.60
N ALA A 506 -26.57 -33.85 -2.39
CA ALA A 506 -25.97 -34.92 -1.60
C ALA A 506 -26.99 -36.02 -1.28
N GLU A 507 -28.18 -35.66 -0.80
CA GLU A 507 -29.27 -36.59 -0.50
C GLU A 507 -29.72 -37.39 -1.73
N GLN A 508 -29.50 -36.84 -2.92
CA GLN A 508 -29.87 -37.43 -4.20
C GLN A 508 -28.71 -38.13 -4.92
N TYR A 509 -27.54 -38.25 -4.28
CA TYR A 509 -26.30 -38.83 -4.82
C TYR A 509 -25.84 -38.19 -6.14
N CYS A 510 -26.05 -36.89 -6.29
CA CYS A 510 -25.72 -36.12 -7.49
C CYS A 510 -24.72 -35.00 -7.18
N LEU A 511 -23.65 -35.28 -6.43
CA LEU A 511 -22.65 -34.25 -6.11
C LEU A 511 -21.78 -33.89 -7.33
N PRO A 512 -21.40 -32.60 -7.49
CA PRO A 512 -20.58 -32.17 -8.63
C PRO A 512 -19.14 -32.67 -8.51
N ASP A 513 -18.50 -32.95 -9.64
CA ASP A 513 -17.06 -33.29 -9.71
C ASP A 513 -16.16 -32.06 -9.51
N PHE A 514 -16.68 -30.86 -9.80
CA PHE A 514 -15.97 -29.61 -9.62
C PHE A 514 -16.92 -28.46 -9.26
N ILE A 515 -16.38 -27.44 -8.61
CA ILE A 515 -17.10 -26.24 -8.21
C ILE A 515 -16.36 -25.02 -8.74
N SER A 516 -17.07 -24.18 -9.48
CA SER A 516 -16.56 -22.89 -9.92
C SER A 516 -17.11 -21.74 -9.07
N PHE A 517 -16.38 -20.65 -8.98
CA PHE A 517 -16.80 -19.44 -8.26
C PHE A 517 -16.13 -18.19 -8.85
N HIS A 518 -16.70 -17.03 -8.54
CA HIS A 518 -16.12 -15.73 -8.90
C HIS A 518 -15.63 -14.99 -7.66
N ALA A 519 -14.56 -14.22 -7.83
CA ALA A 519 -13.99 -13.36 -6.81
C ALA A 519 -13.58 -12.00 -7.40
N ASP A 520 -14.46 -11.41 -8.22
CA ASP A 520 -14.29 -10.05 -8.73
C ASP A 520 -14.88 -9.05 -7.72
N PRO A 521 -14.05 -8.24 -7.03
CA PRO A 521 -14.54 -7.26 -6.06
C PRO A 521 -15.43 -6.17 -6.69
N TYR A 522 -15.34 -5.92 -8.00
CA TYR A 522 -16.25 -4.99 -8.71
C TYR A 522 -17.69 -5.48 -8.77
N ALA A 523 -17.92 -6.78 -8.64
CA ALA A 523 -19.26 -7.35 -8.73
C ALA A 523 -20.13 -7.03 -7.50
N THR A 524 -19.61 -6.34 -6.49
CA THR A 524 -20.33 -6.04 -5.24
C THR A 524 -20.54 -4.54 -5.01
N THR A 525 -21.81 -4.12 -4.87
CA THR A 525 -22.23 -2.77 -4.44
C THR A 525 -21.97 -2.46 -2.96
N LEU A 526 -21.43 -3.44 -2.22
CA LEU A 526 -21.19 -3.35 -0.77
C LEU A 526 -19.90 -2.61 -0.40
N ILE A 527 -19.05 -2.28 -1.38
CA ILE A 527 -17.75 -1.67 -1.15
C ILE A 527 -17.90 -0.14 -1.24
N LYS A 528 -18.17 0.51 -0.11
CA LYS A 528 -18.27 1.97 0.00
C LYS A 528 -16.98 2.66 0.43
N ASP A 529 -15.97 1.89 0.82
CA ASP A 529 -14.71 2.40 1.35
C ASP A 529 -13.58 2.02 0.39
N GLU A 530 -13.19 2.99 -0.45
CA GLU A 530 -12.16 2.86 -1.49
C GLU A 530 -10.80 2.44 -0.91
N HIS A 531 -10.59 2.63 0.40
CA HIS A 531 -9.33 2.33 1.07
C HIS A 531 -9.33 1.01 1.86
N ALA A 532 -10.48 0.37 2.09
CA ALA A 532 -10.60 -0.68 3.11
C ALA A 532 -10.66 -2.14 2.60
N ILE A 533 -10.92 -2.42 1.31
CA ILE A 533 -10.88 -3.80 0.79
C ILE A 533 -9.71 -4.00 -0.16
N ARG A 534 -8.65 -4.62 0.36
CA ARG A 534 -7.60 -5.23 -0.46
C ARG A 534 -8.23 -6.43 -1.19
N PHE A 535 -8.27 -6.44 -2.52
CA PHE A 535 -8.85 -7.52 -3.35
C PHE A 535 -8.48 -8.94 -2.87
N LYS A 536 -7.27 -9.14 -2.33
CA LYS A 536 -6.83 -10.42 -1.74
C LYS A 536 -7.75 -10.90 -0.62
N LYS A 537 -8.13 -10.01 0.30
CA LYS A 537 -9.05 -10.34 1.40
C LYS A 537 -10.42 -10.77 0.87
N TYR A 538 -10.90 -10.10 -0.18
CA TYR A 538 -12.14 -10.45 -0.85
C TYR A 538 -12.06 -11.84 -1.49
N GLN A 539 -10.99 -12.09 -2.25
CA GLN A 539 -10.74 -13.39 -2.90
C GLN A 539 -10.64 -14.53 -1.88
N GLN A 540 -9.89 -14.33 -0.79
CA GLN A 540 -9.77 -15.29 0.31
C GLN A 540 -11.11 -15.50 1.03
N ALA A 541 -11.91 -14.46 1.24
CA ALA A 541 -13.22 -14.57 1.90
C ALA A 541 -14.20 -15.41 1.07
N ILE A 542 -14.26 -15.21 -0.25
CA ILE A 542 -15.08 -16.04 -1.15
C ILE A 542 -14.60 -17.49 -1.11
N LEU A 543 -13.29 -17.73 -1.29
CA LEU A 543 -12.73 -19.08 -1.29
C LEU A 543 -13.01 -19.81 0.03
N THR A 544 -12.91 -19.10 1.15
CA THR A 544 -13.25 -19.62 2.48
C THR A 544 -14.72 -20.03 2.55
N ARG A 545 -15.65 -19.24 2.01
CA ARG A 545 -17.08 -19.59 1.94
C ARG A 545 -17.35 -20.79 1.04
N VAL A 546 -16.69 -20.88 -0.11
CA VAL A 546 -16.83 -22.06 -1.00
C VAL A 546 -16.40 -23.33 -0.26
N LYS A 547 -15.24 -23.28 0.41
CA LYS A 547 -14.68 -24.41 1.18
C LYS A 547 -15.47 -24.72 2.45
N SER A 548 -16.06 -23.73 3.11
CA SER A 548 -16.85 -23.95 4.32
C SER A 548 -18.08 -24.78 4.03
N VAL A 549 -18.80 -24.53 2.93
CA VAL A 549 -19.94 -25.37 2.53
C VAL A 549 -19.51 -26.82 2.31
N ILE A 550 -18.40 -27.05 1.60
CA ILE A 550 -17.88 -28.41 1.37
C ILE A 550 -17.54 -29.11 2.70
N THR A 551 -16.92 -28.38 3.63
CA THR A 551 -16.46 -28.92 4.91
C THR A 551 -17.61 -29.15 5.90
N THR A 552 -18.48 -28.15 6.07
CA THR A 552 -19.65 -28.21 6.95
C THR A 552 -20.61 -29.28 6.49
N SER A 553 -20.93 -29.33 5.19
CA SER A 553 -21.82 -30.37 4.67
C SER A 553 -21.24 -31.78 4.82
N ARG A 554 -19.90 -31.96 4.85
CA ARG A 554 -19.27 -33.25 5.16
C ARG A 554 -19.40 -33.65 6.64
N ASN A 555 -19.26 -32.68 7.55
CA ASN A 555 -19.21 -32.94 8.99
C ASN A 555 -20.60 -33.07 9.62
N GLU A 556 -21.58 -32.30 9.14
CA GLU A 556 -22.91 -32.20 9.75
C GLU A 556 -23.94 -33.12 9.10
N LEU A 557 -23.70 -33.57 7.86
CA LEU A 557 -24.64 -34.40 7.11
C LEU A 557 -23.98 -35.73 6.77
N GLY A 558 -24.50 -36.82 7.35
CA GLY A 558 -24.06 -38.19 7.04
C GLY A 558 -24.31 -38.64 5.59
N ALA A 559 -24.93 -37.81 4.75
CA ALA A 559 -25.26 -38.08 3.36
C ALA A 559 -24.11 -37.76 2.37
N ILE A 560 -23.08 -37.00 2.76
CA ILE A 560 -21.94 -36.70 1.89
C ILE A 560 -20.83 -37.74 2.09
N PRO A 561 -20.38 -38.43 1.02
CA PRO A 561 -19.26 -39.35 1.11
C PRO A 561 -17.99 -38.63 1.59
N PRO A 562 -17.24 -39.19 2.56
CA PRO A 562 -15.95 -38.62 2.99
C PRO A 562 -14.93 -38.48 1.84
N SER A 563 -15.10 -39.27 0.77
CA SER A 563 -14.28 -39.25 -0.44
C SER A 563 -14.61 -38.11 -1.41
N TRP A 564 -15.71 -37.38 -1.24
CA TRP A 564 -16.05 -36.28 -2.13
C TRP A 564 -15.14 -35.06 -1.89
N GLN A 565 -14.30 -34.77 -2.88
CA GLN A 565 -13.39 -33.62 -2.93
C GLN A 565 -13.46 -33.02 -4.34
N PRO A 566 -14.35 -32.04 -4.58
CA PRO A 566 -14.49 -31.47 -5.91
C PRO A 566 -13.27 -30.62 -6.28
N GLU A 567 -12.92 -30.58 -7.57
CA GLU A 567 -11.95 -29.61 -8.11
C GLU A 567 -12.49 -28.18 -7.92
N LEU A 568 -11.63 -27.21 -7.62
CA LEU A 568 -12.04 -25.81 -7.39
C LEU A 568 -11.54 -24.91 -8.52
N PHE A 569 -12.44 -24.16 -9.15
CA PHE A 569 -12.10 -23.29 -10.28
C PHE A 569 -12.49 -21.83 -10.01
N LEU A 570 -11.52 -20.93 -10.06
CA LEU A 570 -11.78 -19.50 -10.04
C LEU A 570 -12.06 -19.02 -11.46
N THR A 571 -13.33 -18.78 -11.80
CA THR A 571 -13.77 -18.53 -13.18
C THR A 571 -14.04 -17.06 -13.49
N ASP A 572 -13.97 -16.16 -12.51
CA ASP A 572 -13.94 -14.71 -12.74
C ASP A 572 -13.30 -14.00 -11.53
N TRP A 573 -12.42 -13.04 -11.76
CA TRP A 573 -11.70 -12.34 -10.69
C TRP A 573 -10.97 -11.11 -11.21
N ASN A 574 -10.60 -10.22 -10.29
CA ASN A 574 -9.90 -8.99 -10.62
C ASN A 574 -8.97 -8.53 -9.47
N THR A 575 -7.99 -7.68 -9.79
CA THR A 575 -7.02 -7.09 -8.84
C THR A 575 -7.23 -5.59 -8.65
N LEU A 576 -8.28 -5.04 -9.24
CA LEU A 576 -8.67 -3.64 -9.15
C LEU A 576 -9.91 -3.52 -8.24
N VAL A 577 -10.10 -2.37 -7.59
CA VAL A 577 -11.25 -2.05 -6.72
C VAL A 577 -11.57 -0.55 -6.88
N GLY A 578 -12.83 -0.13 -6.71
CA GLY A 578 -13.22 1.30 -6.66
C GLY A 578 -13.73 1.90 -7.98
N GLU A 579 -14.32 3.11 -7.94
CA GLU A 579 -15.10 3.71 -9.05
C GLU A 579 -14.27 4.22 -10.26
N GLY A 580 -12.95 4.04 -10.26
CA GLY A 580 -12.00 4.53 -11.28
C GLY A 580 -12.08 3.83 -12.64
N ASN A 581 -13.24 3.86 -13.30
CA ASN A 581 -13.45 3.19 -14.59
C ASN A 581 -12.63 3.83 -15.73
N THR A 582 -12.30 5.12 -15.62
CA THR A 582 -11.59 5.89 -16.65
C THR A 582 -10.07 5.64 -16.72
N PHE A 583 -9.46 5.11 -15.65
CA PHE A 583 -8.00 4.92 -15.57
C PHE A 583 -7.57 3.49 -15.20
N SER A 584 -8.51 2.55 -15.06
CA SER A 584 -8.22 1.15 -14.76
C SER A 584 -7.25 0.48 -15.75
N GLY A 585 -7.26 0.93 -17.02
CA GLY A 585 -6.35 0.47 -18.07
C GLY A 585 -4.92 1.05 -18.00
N THR A 586 -4.72 2.14 -17.25
CA THR A 586 -3.41 2.82 -17.10
C THR A 586 -2.54 2.13 -16.05
N PHE A 587 -3.18 1.44 -15.11
CA PHE A 587 -2.54 0.85 -13.95
C PHE A 587 -1.74 -0.40 -14.33
N PHE A 588 -0.42 -0.28 -14.32
CA PHE A 588 0.44 -1.44 -14.45
C PHE A 588 0.35 -2.31 -13.19
N ARG A 589 -0.10 -3.55 -13.36
CA ARG A 589 -0.51 -4.43 -12.25
C ARG A 589 0.01 -5.86 -12.33
N SER A 590 1.06 -6.10 -13.13
CA SER A 590 1.61 -7.43 -13.36
C SER A 590 2.03 -8.13 -12.06
N ALA A 591 2.72 -7.44 -11.16
CA ALA A 591 3.10 -8.03 -9.87
C ALA A 591 1.89 -8.41 -9.00
N LEU A 592 0.83 -7.60 -8.97
CA LEU A 592 -0.40 -7.90 -8.22
C LEU A 592 -1.11 -9.13 -8.79
N ILE A 593 -1.19 -9.23 -10.13
CA ILE A 593 -1.77 -10.38 -10.83
C ILE A 593 -0.95 -11.64 -10.51
N LEU A 594 0.38 -11.56 -10.66
CA LEU A 594 1.28 -12.68 -10.43
C LEU A 594 1.19 -13.20 -9.00
N GLU A 595 1.25 -12.29 -8.04
CA GLU A 595 1.13 -12.61 -6.63
C GLU A 595 -0.22 -13.27 -6.31
N SER A 596 -1.33 -12.74 -6.83
CA SER A 596 -2.66 -13.38 -6.72
C SER A 596 -2.67 -14.80 -7.30
N ILE A 597 -2.11 -15.00 -8.51
CA ILE A 597 -2.08 -16.33 -9.14
C ILE A 597 -1.26 -17.29 -8.29
N VAL A 598 -0.07 -16.90 -7.83
CA VAL A 598 0.80 -17.75 -7.01
C VAL A 598 0.14 -18.11 -5.69
N GLU A 599 -0.57 -17.18 -5.06
CA GLU A 599 -1.24 -17.42 -3.79
C GLU A 599 -2.48 -18.31 -3.95
N LEU A 600 -3.33 -18.02 -4.94
CA LEU A 600 -4.54 -18.78 -5.22
C LEU A 600 -4.24 -20.19 -5.73
N SER A 601 -3.16 -20.37 -6.50
CA SER A 601 -2.80 -21.68 -7.08
C SER A 601 -2.47 -22.74 -6.03
N LYS A 602 -2.21 -22.34 -4.79
CA LYS A 602 -2.04 -23.28 -3.67
C LYS A 602 -3.34 -24.00 -3.29
N GLU A 603 -4.49 -23.43 -3.67
CA GLU A 603 -5.80 -23.78 -3.13
C GLU A 603 -6.86 -24.07 -4.21
N VAL A 604 -6.59 -23.71 -5.47
CA VAL A 604 -7.53 -23.91 -6.61
C VAL A 604 -6.90 -24.74 -7.72
N THR A 605 -7.72 -25.54 -8.39
CA THR A 605 -7.33 -26.40 -9.51
C THR A 605 -7.12 -25.63 -10.80
N GLY A 606 -7.86 -24.54 -11.03
CA GLY A 606 -7.74 -23.73 -12.23
C GLY A 606 -8.20 -22.29 -12.05
N ILE A 607 -7.63 -21.40 -12.86
CA ILE A 607 -7.89 -19.95 -12.84
C ILE A 607 -8.22 -19.49 -14.27
N ALA A 608 -9.28 -18.71 -14.41
CA ALA A 608 -9.74 -18.21 -15.69
C ALA A 608 -9.33 -16.76 -15.98
N TYR A 609 -9.21 -16.49 -17.27
CA TYR A 609 -8.82 -15.20 -17.84
C TYR A 609 -9.69 -14.91 -19.07
N TRP A 610 -9.95 -13.64 -19.36
CA TRP A 610 -10.69 -13.26 -20.56
C TRP A 610 -9.76 -13.26 -21.78
N LEU A 611 -10.24 -13.73 -22.93
CA LEU A 611 -9.45 -13.72 -24.15
C LEU A 611 -9.05 -12.30 -24.55
N ASN A 612 -10.03 -11.45 -24.81
CA ASN A 612 -9.86 -10.05 -25.17
C ASN A 612 -11.01 -9.20 -24.60
N ILE A 613 -10.87 -7.88 -24.64
CA ILE A 613 -11.88 -6.96 -24.11
C ILE A 613 -13.18 -7.05 -24.91
N LYS A 614 -13.11 -7.05 -26.25
CA LYS A 614 -14.29 -7.05 -27.14
C LYS A 614 -15.23 -8.23 -26.88
N VAL A 615 -14.69 -9.42 -26.64
CA VAL A 615 -15.48 -10.61 -26.34
C VAL A 615 -16.24 -10.46 -25.02
N LYS A 616 -15.59 -9.89 -23.98
CA LYS A 616 -16.26 -9.60 -22.71
C LYS A 616 -17.34 -8.52 -22.88
N GLU A 617 -17.04 -7.43 -23.59
CA GLU A 617 -18.00 -6.34 -23.85
C GLU A 617 -19.22 -6.82 -24.62
N ARG A 618 -19.05 -7.71 -25.59
CA ARG A 618 -20.18 -8.33 -26.32
C ARG A 618 -21.06 -9.16 -25.40
N GLN A 619 -20.46 -9.86 -24.43
CA GLN A 619 -21.20 -10.68 -23.48
C GLN A 619 -21.92 -9.86 -22.42
N THR A 620 -21.29 -8.80 -21.90
CA THR A 620 -21.85 -7.97 -20.82
C THR A 620 -22.66 -6.79 -21.33
N HIS A 621 -22.55 -6.45 -22.62
CA HIS A 621 -23.08 -5.24 -23.24
C HIS A 621 -22.65 -3.95 -22.52
N MET A 622 -21.50 -4.00 -21.85
CA MET A 622 -20.90 -2.90 -21.09
C MET A 622 -19.44 -2.74 -21.50
N ARG A 623 -18.88 -1.55 -21.27
CA ARG A 623 -17.45 -1.28 -21.51
C ARG A 623 -16.61 -1.98 -20.44
N GLU A 624 -15.53 -2.65 -20.84
CA GLU A 624 -14.78 -3.61 -20.00
C GLU A 624 -13.27 -3.30 -19.90
N ASP A 625 -12.89 -2.02 -19.87
CA ASP A 625 -11.48 -1.58 -19.83
C ASP A 625 -10.67 -2.19 -18.65
N SER A 626 -11.36 -2.46 -17.53
CA SER A 626 -10.79 -3.03 -16.30
C SER A 626 -10.66 -4.57 -16.34
N SER A 627 -11.15 -5.21 -17.40
CA SER A 627 -11.14 -6.66 -17.57
C SER A 627 -9.72 -7.22 -17.47
N LEU A 628 -9.61 -8.38 -16.80
CA LEU A 628 -8.39 -9.17 -16.78
C LEU A 628 -8.30 -10.00 -18.08
N SER A 629 -8.07 -9.32 -19.21
CA SER A 629 -7.96 -9.92 -20.53
C SER A 629 -6.51 -10.10 -20.99
N VAL A 630 -6.27 -11.12 -21.81
CA VAL A 630 -4.95 -11.46 -22.35
C VAL A 630 -4.57 -10.55 -23.52
N PHE A 631 -5.53 -10.22 -24.37
CA PHE A 631 -5.38 -9.27 -25.48
C PHE A 631 -6.23 -8.01 -25.27
N LEU A 632 -5.81 -6.90 -25.91
CA LEU A 632 -6.54 -5.64 -25.94
C LEU A 632 -7.52 -5.62 -27.12
N TYR A 633 -7.04 -5.15 -28.27
CA TYR A 633 -7.71 -5.16 -29.56
C TYR A 633 -6.85 -5.99 -30.51
N GLU A 634 -7.49 -6.92 -31.23
CA GLU A 634 -6.79 -7.86 -32.11
C GLU A 634 -5.69 -8.63 -31.34
N GLU A 635 -4.55 -8.91 -31.97
CA GLU A 635 -3.48 -9.75 -31.41
C GLU A 635 -2.54 -8.98 -30.45
N LEU A 636 -2.92 -7.76 -30.04
CA LEU A 636 -2.10 -6.88 -29.22
C LEU A 636 -2.11 -7.33 -27.75
N ARG A 637 -0.99 -7.93 -27.31
CA ARG A 637 -0.81 -8.56 -26.01
C ARG A 637 -0.87 -7.53 -24.86
N ARG A 638 -1.58 -7.87 -23.78
CA ARG A 638 -1.62 -7.07 -22.53
C ARG A 638 -0.58 -7.59 -21.53
N PRO A 639 -0.25 -6.81 -20.47
CA PRO A 639 0.71 -7.24 -19.44
C PRO A 639 0.40 -8.62 -18.80
N LEU A 640 -0.88 -9.01 -18.74
CA LEU A 640 -1.31 -10.34 -18.30
C LEU A 640 -0.67 -11.47 -19.14
N PHE A 641 -0.56 -11.30 -20.46
CA PHE A 641 0.06 -12.27 -21.36
C PHE A 641 1.49 -12.59 -20.89
N PHE A 642 2.30 -11.56 -20.65
CA PHE A 642 3.69 -11.70 -20.25
C PHE A 642 3.82 -12.20 -18.80
N SER A 643 2.89 -11.81 -17.93
CA SER A 643 2.80 -12.34 -16.57
C SER A 643 2.61 -13.86 -16.58
N LEU A 644 1.65 -14.36 -17.36
CA LEU A 644 1.44 -15.81 -17.53
C LEU A 644 2.66 -16.49 -18.14
N ARG A 645 3.31 -15.85 -19.13
CA ARG A 645 4.55 -16.36 -19.71
C ARG A 645 5.67 -16.48 -18.67
N PHE A 646 5.80 -15.53 -17.73
CA PHE A 646 6.80 -15.60 -16.66
C PHE A 646 6.53 -16.78 -15.71
N LEU A 647 5.26 -17.02 -15.36
CA LEU A 647 4.88 -18.19 -14.55
C LEU A 647 5.18 -19.50 -15.26
N ASP A 648 4.98 -19.58 -16.58
CA ASP A 648 5.25 -20.78 -17.37
C ASP A 648 6.73 -21.19 -17.40
N HIS A 649 7.65 -20.30 -17.03
CA HIS A 649 9.06 -20.66 -16.87
C HIS A 649 9.35 -21.35 -15.53
N LEU A 650 8.50 -21.16 -14.52
CA LEU A 650 8.68 -21.73 -13.20
C LEU A 650 8.20 -23.18 -13.21
N LYS A 651 9.14 -24.12 -13.11
CA LYS A 651 8.85 -25.56 -13.21
C LYS A 651 9.74 -26.36 -12.27
N GLY A 652 9.35 -27.60 -12.02
CA GLY A 652 10.14 -28.53 -11.22
C GLY A 652 10.06 -28.20 -9.74
N GLU A 653 11.18 -28.32 -9.05
CA GLU A 653 11.29 -28.20 -7.60
C GLU A 653 11.10 -26.75 -7.12
N LEU A 654 10.27 -26.53 -6.11
CA LEU A 654 10.14 -25.25 -5.40
C LEU A 654 11.29 -25.08 -4.40
N VAL A 655 12.32 -24.34 -4.80
CA VAL A 655 13.56 -24.17 -4.03
C VAL A 655 13.37 -23.19 -2.86
N ALA A 656 12.79 -22.03 -3.15
CA ALA A 656 12.53 -20.99 -2.15
C ALA A 656 11.36 -20.10 -2.61
N SER A 657 10.63 -19.52 -1.66
CA SER A 657 9.58 -18.54 -1.92
C SER A 657 9.41 -17.63 -0.72
N GLY A 658 9.07 -16.38 -0.94
CA GLY A 658 8.79 -15.44 0.13
C GLY A 658 8.10 -14.18 -0.38
N ASP A 659 8.13 -13.14 0.43
CA ASP A 659 7.57 -11.85 0.04
C ASP A 659 8.36 -11.25 -1.15
N GLY A 660 7.71 -11.16 -2.31
CA GLY A 660 8.28 -10.61 -3.54
C GLY A 660 9.18 -11.54 -4.35
N TYR A 661 9.28 -12.84 -4.05
CA TYR A 661 10.10 -13.75 -4.86
C TYR A 661 9.64 -15.22 -4.87
N LEU A 662 10.01 -15.92 -5.93
CA LEU A 662 9.80 -17.35 -6.15
C LEU A 662 11.00 -17.94 -6.92
N LEU A 663 11.64 -18.97 -6.37
CA LEU A 663 12.79 -19.66 -6.97
C LEU A 663 12.44 -21.13 -7.20
N THR A 664 12.58 -21.58 -8.43
CA THR A 664 12.36 -22.97 -8.84
C THR A 664 13.60 -23.56 -9.51
N LYS A 665 13.69 -24.89 -9.52
CA LYS A 665 14.78 -25.64 -10.16
C LYS A 665 14.19 -26.76 -11.00
N ASN A 666 14.59 -26.79 -12.27
CA ASN A 666 14.19 -27.83 -13.20
C ASN A 666 15.38 -28.31 -14.02
N GLN A 667 15.67 -29.62 -13.99
CA GLN A 667 16.75 -30.24 -14.77
C GLN A 667 18.11 -29.50 -14.66
N GLY A 668 18.45 -29.01 -13.46
CA GLY A 668 19.70 -28.29 -13.18
C GLY A 668 19.69 -26.80 -13.56
N GLN A 669 18.62 -26.30 -14.19
CA GLN A 669 18.40 -24.87 -14.42
C GLN A 669 17.65 -24.27 -13.24
N TYR A 670 17.98 -23.02 -12.87
CA TYR A 670 17.29 -22.28 -11.82
C TYR A 670 16.48 -21.13 -12.42
N GLN A 671 15.24 -20.96 -11.95
CA GLN A 671 14.36 -19.88 -12.39
C GLN A 671 13.93 -19.04 -11.19
N LEU A 672 14.42 -17.80 -11.12
CA LEU A 672 14.10 -16.83 -10.07
C LEU A 672 13.16 -15.76 -10.62
N LEU A 673 11.94 -15.74 -10.11
CA LEU A 673 10.99 -14.65 -10.31
C LEU A 673 11.04 -13.70 -9.10
N LEU A 674 11.21 -12.41 -9.36
CA LEU A 674 11.08 -11.33 -8.40
C LEU A 674 9.89 -10.46 -8.80
N TYR A 675 9.15 -9.95 -7.83
CA TYR A 675 8.03 -9.05 -8.08
C TYR A 675 7.84 -8.06 -6.92
N ASN A 676 7.37 -6.86 -7.27
CA ASN A 676 7.11 -5.80 -6.31
C ASN A 676 5.64 -5.41 -6.32
N SER A 677 4.81 -6.20 -5.63
CA SER A 677 3.38 -5.93 -5.48
C SER A 677 3.14 -4.74 -4.55
N SER A 678 2.51 -3.70 -5.06
CA SER A 678 2.06 -2.56 -4.26
C SER A 678 0.66 -2.12 -4.67
N TYR A 679 -0.18 -1.96 -3.65
CA TYR A 679 -1.57 -1.56 -3.81
C TYR A 679 -1.68 -0.04 -3.69
N LEU A 680 -2.03 0.60 -4.80
CA LEU A 680 -2.31 2.02 -4.91
C LEU A 680 -3.59 2.19 -5.73
N ASP A 681 -4.27 3.33 -5.57
CA ASP A 681 -5.33 3.72 -6.49
C ASP A 681 -4.77 3.73 -7.93
N PRO A 682 -5.47 3.18 -8.93
CA PRO A 682 -5.09 3.30 -10.34
C PRO A 682 -4.72 4.72 -10.78
N LEU A 683 -5.44 5.74 -10.30
CA LEU A 683 -5.20 7.16 -10.59
C LEU A 683 -3.77 7.61 -10.25
N TYR A 684 -3.18 6.97 -9.26
CA TYR A 684 -1.89 7.32 -8.67
C TYR A 684 -0.70 6.66 -9.37
N SER A 685 -0.91 5.65 -10.22
CA SER A 685 0.17 4.96 -10.93
C SER A 685 0.81 5.71 -12.09
N VAL A 686 0.22 6.83 -12.48
CA VAL A 686 0.73 7.69 -13.56
C VAL A 686 1.77 8.68 -13.02
N ASP A 687 1.84 8.86 -11.70
CA ASP A 687 2.76 9.77 -11.02
C ASP A 687 4.15 9.12 -10.86
N THR A 688 5.16 9.70 -11.52
CA THR A 688 6.55 9.21 -11.53
C THR A 688 7.18 9.15 -10.15
N PHE A 689 6.76 10.00 -9.22
CA PHE A 689 7.37 10.11 -7.89
C PHE A 689 6.83 9.04 -6.94
N GLN A 690 5.55 8.71 -7.06
CA GLN A 690 4.99 7.57 -6.33
C GLN A 690 5.59 6.24 -6.79
N VAL A 691 5.89 6.10 -8.09
CA VAL A 691 6.62 4.96 -8.62
C VAL A 691 8.00 4.85 -7.95
N GLN A 692 8.70 5.97 -7.75
CA GLN A 692 10.02 6.00 -7.13
C GLN A 692 9.99 5.55 -5.67
N TYR A 693 9.05 6.04 -4.85
CA TYR A 693 8.91 5.63 -3.44
C TYR A 693 8.48 4.18 -3.22
N GLN A 694 7.85 3.59 -4.24
CA GLN A 694 7.45 2.19 -4.22
C GLN A 694 8.47 1.29 -4.91
N THR A 695 9.51 1.85 -5.54
CA THR A 695 10.54 1.06 -6.21
C THR A 695 11.36 0.30 -5.16
N LYS A 696 11.53 -1.01 -5.37
CA LYS A 696 12.38 -1.87 -4.54
C LYS A 696 13.71 -2.12 -5.25
N LYS A 697 14.82 -1.77 -4.59
CA LYS A 697 16.17 -2.21 -4.95
C LYS A 697 16.51 -3.43 -4.10
N VAL A 698 16.70 -4.57 -4.76
CA VAL A 698 16.88 -5.86 -4.10
C VAL A 698 18.27 -6.38 -4.39
N ARG A 699 19.11 -6.44 -3.35
CA ARG A 699 20.41 -7.14 -3.39
C ARG A 699 20.19 -8.61 -3.06
N ILE A 700 20.59 -9.49 -3.96
CA ILE A 700 20.33 -10.92 -3.87
C ILE A 700 21.65 -11.65 -3.81
N HIS A 701 21.79 -12.51 -2.81
CA HIS A 701 22.91 -13.43 -2.68
C HIS A 701 22.37 -14.87 -2.75
N LEU A 702 22.74 -15.59 -3.80
CA LEU A 702 22.40 -17.00 -4.03
C LEU A 702 23.55 -17.88 -3.51
N SER A 703 23.42 -18.43 -2.30
CA SER A 703 24.43 -19.30 -1.70
C SER A 703 24.22 -20.76 -2.10
N GLU A 704 25.30 -21.55 -2.18
CA GLU A 704 25.29 -22.98 -2.55
C GLU A 704 24.78 -23.25 -3.99
N LEU A 705 24.78 -22.23 -4.85
CA LEU A 705 24.62 -22.42 -6.29
C LEU A 705 25.88 -23.13 -6.83
N PRO A 706 25.75 -24.20 -7.64
CA PRO A 706 26.93 -24.95 -8.11
C PRO A 706 27.93 -24.07 -8.85
N ALA A 707 29.21 -24.19 -8.52
CA ALA A 707 30.26 -23.44 -9.19
C ALA A 707 30.38 -23.86 -10.67
N GLY A 708 30.50 -22.90 -11.57
CA GLY A 708 30.54 -23.16 -13.00
C GLY A 708 30.32 -21.92 -13.85
N ASN A 709 30.26 -22.11 -15.17
CA ASN A 709 29.87 -21.05 -16.09
C ASN A 709 28.35 -21.13 -16.30
N TYR A 710 27.70 -19.98 -16.28
CA TYR A 710 26.25 -19.87 -16.47
C TYR A 710 25.94 -18.90 -17.59
N LEU A 711 24.86 -19.21 -18.30
CA LEU A 711 24.18 -18.28 -19.17
C LEU A 711 22.91 -17.82 -18.45
N ILE A 712 22.86 -16.54 -18.11
CA ILE A 712 21.78 -15.92 -17.34
C ILE A 712 20.93 -15.08 -18.29
N ARG A 713 19.66 -15.43 -18.42
CA ARG A 713 18.66 -14.62 -19.13
C ARG A 713 17.88 -13.81 -18.12
N GLU A 714 17.80 -12.51 -18.34
CA GLU A 714 17.04 -11.57 -17.51
C GLU A 714 15.89 -11.00 -18.35
N TYR A 715 14.69 -11.03 -17.80
CA TYR A 715 13.51 -10.40 -18.37
C TYR A 715 12.94 -9.39 -17.37
N VAL A 716 12.63 -8.17 -17.82
CA VAL A 716 11.96 -7.15 -17.00
C VAL A 716 10.59 -6.84 -17.60
N LEU A 717 9.57 -6.95 -16.76
CA LEU A 717 8.18 -6.62 -17.06
C LEU A 717 7.74 -5.49 -16.11
N ASP A 718 7.68 -4.27 -16.64
CA ASP A 718 7.30 -3.06 -15.91
C ASP A 718 6.40 -2.14 -16.78
N LYS A 719 6.06 -0.96 -16.26
CA LYS A 719 5.17 -0.02 -16.96
C LYS A 719 5.71 0.47 -18.32
N ASP A 720 7.04 0.44 -18.49
CA ASP A 720 7.74 0.93 -19.68
C ASP A 720 8.20 -0.23 -20.59
N HIS A 721 8.26 -1.46 -20.07
CA HIS A 721 8.67 -2.68 -20.75
C HIS A 721 7.61 -3.77 -20.55
N GLY A 722 6.71 -3.94 -21.52
CA GLY A 722 5.55 -4.84 -21.40
C GLY A 722 4.25 -4.15 -20.99
N GLY A 723 4.32 -2.86 -20.63
CA GLY A 723 3.18 -1.97 -20.53
C GLY A 723 2.73 -1.47 -21.91
N ILE A 724 1.44 -1.58 -22.21
CA ILE A 724 0.85 -1.15 -23.49
C ILE A 724 0.29 0.27 -23.45
N TYR A 725 -0.17 0.69 -22.29
CA TYR A 725 -1.09 1.83 -22.19
C TYR A 725 -0.40 3.17 -22.46
N ASN A 726 0.83 3.35 -21.99
CA ASN A 726 1.60 4.57 -22.24
C ASN A 726 1.85 4.78 -23.73
N ASP A 727 2.22 3.72 -24.46
CA ASP A 727 2.45 3.81 -25.90
C ASP A 727 1.13 3.93 -26.68
N TRP A 728 0.06 3.27 -26.23
CA TRP A 728 -1.27 3.42 -26.81
C TRP A 728 -1.84 4.85 -26.64
N ILE A 729 -1.65 5.49 -25.49
CA ILE A 729 -2.00 6.90 -25.28
C ILE A 729 -1.16 7.81 -26.18
N ARG A 730 0.16 7.57 -26.31
CA ARG A 730 1.04 8.41 -27.13
C ARG A 730 0.61 8.48 -28.59
N VAL A 731 -0.04 7.43 -29.09
CA VAL A 731 -0.60 7.37 -30.45
C VAL A 731 -2.06 7.83 -30.52
N GLY A 732 -2.57 8.47 -29.47
CA GLY A 732 -3.90 9.07 -29.41
C GLY A 732 -5.02 8.14 -28.96
N GLY A 733 -4.71 6.96 -28.41
CA GLY A 733 -5.73 6.02 -27.91
C GLY A 733 -6.63 5.47 -29.02
N GLN A 734 -6.09 5.32 -30.23
CA GLN A 734 -6.86 4.87 -31.40
C GLN A 734 -7.38 3.44 -31.18
N VAL A 735 -8.69 3.25 -31.41
CA VAL A 735 -9.34 1.93 -31.33
C VAL A 735 -9.17 1.16 -32.64
N GLU A 736 -9.13 1.87 -33.76
CA GLU A 736 -8.81 1.33 -35.07
C GLU A 736 -7.30 1.44 -35.26
N LEU A 737 -6.63 0.29 -35.32
CA LEU A 737 -5.19 0.20 -35.53
C LEU A 737 -4.96 -0.16 -36.99
N ASP A 738 -4.30 0.72 -37.73
CA ASP A 738 -3.73 0.30 -39.02
C ASP A 738 -2.58 -0.68 -38.80
N TYR A 739 -2.18 -1.36 -39.87
CA TYR A 739 -1.16 -2.40 -39.82
C TYR A 739 0.22 -1.89 -39.34
N GLU A 740 0.58 -0.65 -39.66
CA GLU A 740 1.86 -0.07 -39.27
C GLU A 740 1.86 0.26 -37.77
N LEU A 741 0.78 0.87 -37.28
CA LEU A 741 0.59 1.19 -35.88
C LEU A 741 0.51 -0.08 -35.02
N GLN A 742 -0.22 -1.11 -35.46
CA GLN A 742 -0.31 -2.39 -34.77
C GLN A 742 1.09 -3.01 -34.62
N LYS A 743 1.86 -3.10 -35.70
CA LYS A 743 3.24 -3.64 -35.65
C LYS A 743 4.16 -2.83 -34.75
N TYR A 744 4.04 -1.50 -34.78
CA TYR A 744 4.80 -0.62 -33.90
C TYR A 744 4.49 -0.93 -32.43
N LEU A 745 3.21 -1.03 -32.05
CA LEU A 745 2.80 -1.35 -30.70
C LEU A 745 3.24 -2.76 -30.29
N GLU A 746 3.07 -3.78 -31.15
CA GLU A 746 3.50 -5.16 -30.90
C GLU A 746 5.00 -5.28 -30.56
N GLN A 747 5.85 -4.47 -31.19
CA GLN A 747 7.28 -4.44 -30.91
C GLN A 747 7.61 -3.72 -29.59
N LYS A 748 6.83 -2.69 -29.24
CA LYS A 748 7.05 -1.88 -28.03
C LYS A 748 6.62 -2.59 -26.74
N ILE A 749 5.56 -3.39 -26.81
CA ILE A 749 5.00 -4.09 -25.64
C ILE A 749 5.80 -5.31 -25.20
N LEU A 750 7.01 -5.54 -25.68
CA LEU A 750 7.81 -6.70 -25.26
C LEU A 750 8.52 -6.41 -23.93
N PRO A 751 8.61 -7.40 -23.02
CA PRO A 751 9.48 -7.29 -21.86
C PRO A 751 10.93 -7.01 -22.27
N ARG A 752 11.66 -6.21 -21.48
CA ARG A 752 13.10 -5.97 -21.70
C ARG A 752 13.82 -7.31 -21.51
N PHE A 753 14.76 -7.61 -22.40
CA PHE A 753 15.55 -8.84 -22.35
C PHE A 753 17.04 -8.53 -22.30
N GLU A 754 17.77 -9.24 -21.45
CA GLU A 754 19.22 -9.16 -21.34
C GLU A 754 19.81 -10.56 -21.17
N LEU A 755 21.01 -10.78 -21.72
CA LEU A 755 21.72 -12.05 -21.68
C LEU A 755 23.13 -11.83 -21.15
N LYS A 756 23.48 -12.52 -20.06
CA LYS A 756 24.79 -12.41 -19.39
C LYS A 756 25.46 -13.79 -19.34
N LYS A 757 26.78 -13.81 -19.47
CA LYS A 757 27.58 -15.01 -19.24
C LYS A 757 28.43 -14.77 -18.00
N GLU A 758 28.14 -15.50 -16.93
CA GLU A 758 28.74 -15.30 -15.62
C GLU A 758 29.47 -16.56 -15.16
N ARG A 759 30.55 -16.37 -14.40
CA ARG A 759 31.25 -17.47 -13.73
C ARG A 759 30.91 -17.40 -12.24
N ILE A 760 30.27 -18.46 -11.75
CA ILE A 760 29.83 -18.59 -10.37
C ILE A 760 30.88 -19.40 -9.61
N ASP A 761 31.32 -18.89 -8.46
CA ASP A 761 32.33 -19.53 -7.62
C ASP A 761 31.70 -20.30 -6.45
N SER A 762 32.53 -20.77 -5.51
CA SER A 762 32.07 -21.54 -4.35
C SER A 762 31.34 -20.71 -3.29
N PHE A 763 31.43 -19.38 -3.35
CA PHE A 763 30.76 -18.47 -2.41
C PHE A 763 29.34 -18.11 -2.88
N GLY A 764 28.98 -18.44 -4.12
CA GLY A 764 27.65 -18.23 -4.67
C GLY A 764 27.62 -17.14 -5.74
N TYR A 765 26.47 -16.49 -5.90
CA TYR A 765 26.28 -15.42 -6.88
C TYR A 765 25.58 -14.22 -6.26
N GLU A 766 26.15 -13.03 -6.45
CA GLU A 766 25.57 -11.76 -6.03
C GLU A 766 25.05 -10.98 -7.22
N MET A 767 23.89 -10.37 -7.06
CA MET A 767 23.25 -9.55 -8.08
C MET A 767 22.33 -8.51 -7.44
N GLU A 768 21.99 -7.50 -8.23
CA GLU A 768 21.03 -6.47 -7.85
C GLU A 768 19.88 -6.42 -8.85
N ALA A 769 18.67 -6.20 -8.36
CA ALA A 769 17.46 -6.03 -9.14
C ALA A 769 16.75 -4.73 -8.73
N THR A 770 16.31 -3.94 -9.70
CA THR A 770 15.47 -2.76 -9.45
C THR A 770 14.06 -3.04 -9.96
N LEU A 771 13.11 -3.13 -9.04
CA LEU A 771 11.71 -3.40 -9.30
C LEU A 771 10.89 -2.13 -9.06
N THR A 772 10.49 -1.43 -10.12
CA THR A 772 9.56 -0.30 -10.00
C THR A 772 8.19 -0.77 -9.48
N LEU A 773 7.28 0.17 -9.26
CA LEU A 773 5.90 -0.13 -8.86
C LEU A 773 5.28 -1.23 -9.74
N ASN A 774 4.84 -2.32 -9.11
CA ASN A 774 4.20 -3.48 -9.76
C ASN A 774 5.02 -4.18 -10.84
N ALA A 775 6.33 -3.93 -10.90
CA ALA A 775 7.26 -4.59 -11.81
C ALA A 775 7.58 -6.02 -11.38
N CYS A 776 7.98 -6.81 -12.37
CA CYS A 776 8.42 -8.19 -12.22
C CYS A 776 9.72 -8.40 -12.99
N GLN A 777 10.61 -9.22 -12.45
CA GLN A 777 11.84 -9.64 -13.12
C GLN A 777 12.01 -11.14 -13.05
N LEU A 778 12.31 -11.77 -14.19
CA LEU A 778 12.57 -13.21 -14.29
C LEU A 778 14.03 -13.45 -14.69
N TYR A 779 14.73 -14.23 -13.89
CA TYR A 779 16.09 -14.69 -14.17
C TYR A 779 16.10 -16.19 -14.41
N LEU A 780 16.70 -16.61 -15.52
CA LEU A 780 16.89 -18.02 -15.88
C LEU A 780 18.39 -18.31 -15.89
N PHE A 781 18.85 -19.07 -14.90
CA PHE A 781 20.24 -19.50 -14.76
C PHE A 781 20.41 -20.86 -15.42
N GLN A 782 21.08 -20.87 -16.58
CA GLN A 782 21.38 -22.09 -17.32
C GLN A 782 22.87 -22.43 -17.16
N PRO A 783 23.22 -23.55 -16.50
CA PRO A 783 24.61 -23.99 -16.45
C PRO A 783 25.13 -24.35 -17.85
N LEU A 784 26.39 -24.00 -18.12
CA LEU A 784 27.14 -24.36 -19.32
C LEU A 784 28.06 -25.53 -18.97
N TYR A 785 27.77 -26.70 -19.53
CA TYR A 785 28.54 -27.93 -19.35
C TYR A 785 29.66 -28.08 -20.37
#